data_AF-A0A3E0HZ76-F1
#
_entry.id   AF-A0A3E0HZ76-F1
#
_cell.length_a   1.000
_cell.length_b   1.000
_cell.length_c   1.000
_cell.angle_alpha   90.00
_cell.angle_beta   90.00
_cell.angle_gamma   90.00
#
_symmetry.space_group_name_H-M   'P 1'
#
loop_
_entity.id
_entity.type
_entity.pdbx_description
1 polymer ?
#
loop_
_entity_poly.entity_id
_entity_poly.type
_entity_poly.pdbx_seq_one_letter_code
_entity_poly.pdbx_strand_id
1 'polypeptide(L)'
;MRHVFDAVLDRFAAADPGTLRLRQAIRTAASVVLAIAALALLGLPITAIMLGTIVAMMSAMSVNDKTARAKAGTFLLLPVSAGVSITTSALLAPWRGIADGAFLVIIFVAVYLRRYAPRGFAVGMVAFMTFFFSLFIHATVPQLPQLLFAVVVALCCSAFSHFVLVPRRPRLNLRRIVVAFRARLAQLVDAAAHLVEEPDDRRQEQLRKRVARLHECALMVETELADLVEPTQFDQWQMDVVDIELTGERLAIAARRLVAGGAVPDDLRAGLVGELRELRVLAGRDPRPALAYEDDDSMTRLAAIGRQLDAVDNPPHVTRLRRAVRELAVSITSARAELESDLPAVVMDDHPGRHRQPDDEPPASPTAPPAQTGLRLTTRQAIQAVIGAGLAILGGEFVSTQRWYWAVITAFLVFANTTSRGDILIRGFRRTVGTLLGILAGMVAASLVSGQNVLILILIIGCISLGVYVVQVSYGLMTFFMTMMLALLYSLIGTFTPEVLVLRLEETMIGAFAGGIAAVLVLPTKTRALIKEDIAAVLEALRRFISDATGLLRDADTVDLIDQSREIDKKLADLRKAAEPMTHVISPYRNQRSELRHLLALLGSSAYYARSLAANAEPALLASDDRLPRTSSRIVENLGRLIAAVGGADGDRKQVVAGDALSSHVRPRHLAEGGEPDDAVARRIMASFDHLDELIVALARPLGLSDDTDTEPSDEVDAVTSRLLGQVRDADGSPLADAALTLVDGKGRQVGRSVPADDGRFRIEVPQSGTYLLIASSPGRHPSADLVTVPAGPVTKDVVLEAERDAWR
;
A
#
# COMPACT_ATOMS: atom_id res chain seq x y z
N MET A 1 -2.81 -35.43 1.74
CA MET A 1 -2.76 -34.77 0.42
C MET A 1 -3.75 -33.61 0.27
N ARG A 2 -5.05 -33.76 0.65
CA ARG A 2 -6.04 -32.66 0.56
C ARG A 2 -5.61 -31.38 1.29
N HIS A 3 -5.19 -31.46 2.55
CA HIS A 3 -4.69 -30.28 3.30
C HIS A 3 -3.51 -29.55 2.64
N VAL A 4 -2.58 -30.28 2.00
CA VAL A 4 -1.45 -29.66 1.29
C VAL A 4 -1.94 -28.95 0.02
N PHE A 5 -2.89 -29.55 -0.68
CA PHE A 5 -3.51 -28.96 -1.86
C PHE A 5 -4.31 -27.71 -1.52
N ASP A 6 -5.11 -27.74 -0.46
CA ASP A 6 -5.89 -26.59 0.02
C ASP A 6 -4.98 -25.45 0.49
N ALA A 7 -3.89 -25.75 1.21
CA ALA A 7 -2.89 -24.77 1.60
C ALA A 7 -2.20 -24.10 0.40
N VAL A 8 -1.94 -24.85 -0.68
CA VAL A 8 -1.39 -24.31 -1.93
C VAL A 8 -2.43 -23.43 -2.64
N LEU A 9 -3.69 -23.86 -2.69
CA LEU A 9 -4.79 -23.08 -3.26
C LEU A 9 -5.05 -21.78 -2.50
N ASP A 10 -4.89 -21.78 -1.17
CA ASP A 10 -5.06 -20.59 -0.32
C ASP A 10 -3.90 -19.61 -0.50
N ARG A 11 -2.68 -20.12 -0.61
CA ARG A 11 -1.52 -19.29 -0.99
C ARG A 11 -1.71 -18.66 -2.36
N PHE A 12 -2.24 -19.42 -3.32
CA PHE A 12 -2.50 -18.92 -4.67
C PHE A 12 -3.63 -17.87 -4.67
N ALA A 13 -4.75 -18.15 -4.01
CA ALA A 13 -5.88 -17.21 -3.90
C ALA A 13 -5.47 -15.91 -3.21
N ALA A 14 -4.69 -15.98 -2.13
CA ALA A 14 -4.18 -14.79 -1.46
C ALA A 14 -3.17 -14.01 -2.32
N ALA A 15 -2.38 -14.70 -3.16
CA ALA A 15 -1.39 -14.09 -4.05
C ALA A 15 -2.00 -13.39 -5.27
N ASP A 16 -3.10 -13.92 -5.81
CA ASP A 16 -3.84 -13.37 -6.95
C ASP A 16 -5.37 -13.32 -6.65
N PRO A 17 -5.83 -12.34 -5.83
CA PRO A 17 -7.24 -12.16 -5.54
C PRO A 17 -8.06 -12.02 -6.82
N GLY A 18 -9.19 -12.73 -6.91
CA GLY A 18 -10.02 -12.72 -8.11
C GLY A 18 -9.38 -13.40 -9.33
N THR A 19 -8.21 -14.03 -9.22
CA THR A 19 -7.42 -14.61 -10.32
C THR A 19 -7.18 -13.64 -11.47
N LEU A 20 -7.06 -12.34 -11.14
CA LEU A 20 -7.00 -11.27 -12.14
C LEU A 20 -5.76 -11.42 -13.03
N ARG A 21 -4.60 -11.72 -12.43
CA ARG A 21 -3.32 -11.88 -13.14
C ARG A 21 -3.30 -13.15 -13.96
N LEU A 22 -3.74 -14.27 -13.38
CA LEU A 22 -3.84 -15.55 -14.09
C LEU A 22 -4.74 -15.41 -15.31
N ARG A 23 -5.90 -14.77 -15.15
CA ARG A 23 -6.84 -14.55 -16.26
C ARG A 23 -6.23 -13.67 -17.35
N GLN A 24 -5.51 -12.61 -16.99
CA GLN A 24 -4.81 -11.76 -17.96
C GLN A 24 -3.73 -12.55 -18.72
N ALA A 25 -2.97 -13.40 -18.03
CA ALA A 25 -1.97 -14.27 -18.64
C ALA A 25 -2.60 -15.28 -19.61
N ILE A 26 -3.63 -16.02 -19.17
CA ILE A 26 -4.35 -16.99 -20.01
C ILE A 26 -4.97 -16.30 -21.23
N ARG A 27 -5.61 -15.13 -21.04
CA ARG A 27 -6.20 -14.38 -22.16
C ARG A 27 -5.15 -13.97 -23.18
N THR A 28 -4.01 -13.44 -22.71
CA THR A 28 -2.92 -13.00 -23.60
C THR A 28 -2.31 -14.19 -24.34
N ALA A 29 -2.06 -15.30 -23.65
CA ALA A 29 -1.59 -16.54 -24.26
C ALA A 29 -2.57 -17.07 -25.32
N ALA A 30 -3.87 -17.11 -25.00
CA ALA A 30 -4.90 -17.52 -25.95
C ALA A 30 -4.96 -16.60 -27.17
N SER A 31 -4.89 -15.27 -26.97
CA SER A 31 -4.85 -14.30 -28.08
C SER A 31 -3.64 -14.53 -29.00
N VAL A 32 -2.46 -14.76 -28.41
CA VAL A 32 -1.21 -15.03 -29.14
C VAL A 32 -1.29 -16.33 -29.93
N VAL A 33 -1.70 -17.43 -29.27
CA VAL A 33 -1.81 -18.75 -29.91
C VAL A 33 -2.82 -18.71 -31.06
N LEU A 34 -3.98 -18.08 -30.86
CA LEU A 34 -4.98 -17.93 -31.91
C LEU A 34 -4.49 -17.07 -33.08
N ALA A 35 -3.80 -15.97 -32.80
CA ALA A 35 -3.24 -15.13 -33.85
C ALA A 35 -2.19 -15.89 -34.67
N ILE A 36 -1.26 -16.59 -34.03
CA ILE A 36 -0.26 -17.43 -34.72
C ILE A 36 -0.96 -18.48 -35.58
N ALA A 37 -1.90 -19.23 -35.01
CA ALA A 37 -2.61 -20.29 -35.72
C ALA A 37 -3.42 -19.75 -36.92
N ALA A 38 -4.20 -18.68 -36.71
CA ALA A 38 -5.01 -18.09 -37.77
C ALA A 38 -4.15 -17.53 -38.91
N LEU A 39 -3.08 -16.79 -38.59
CA LEU A 39 -2.21 -16.19 -39.60
C LEU A 39 -1.40 -17.26 -40.35
N ALA A 40 -0.96 -18.32 -39.66
CA ALA A 40 -0.28 -19.45 -40.29
C ALA A 40 -1.20 -20.24 -41.22
N LEU A 41 -2.45 -20.51 -40.81
CA LEU A 41 -3.46 -21.18 -41.65
C LEU A 41 -3.82 -20.38 -42.89
N LEU A 42 -3.77 -19.05 -42.81
CA LEU A 42 -3.97 -18.15 -43.94
C LEU A 42 -2.74 -18.05 -44.87
N GLY A 43 -1.66 -18.79 -44.59
CA GLY A 43 -0.46 -18.83 -45.42
C GLY A 43 0.32 -17.52 -45.46
N LEU A 44 0.19 -16.68 -44.43
CA LEU A 44 0.88 -15.40 -44.36
C LEU A 44 2.38 -15.59 -44.06
N PRO A 45 3.26 -14.69 -44.56
CA PRO A 45 4.68 -14.75 -44.32
C PRO A 45 4.98 -14.54 -42.84
N ILE A 46 6.14 -15.06 -42.41
CA ILE A 46 6.60 -15.00 -41.02
C ILE A 46 6.59 -13.57 -40.48
N THR A 47 6.94 -12.57 -41.29
CA THR A 47 6.93 -11.15 -40.91
C THR A 47 5.53 -10.66 -40.51
N ALA A 48 4.50 -11.06 -41.24
CA ALA A 48 3.10 -10.73 -40.94
C ALA A 48 2.60 -11.50 -39.71
N ILE A 49 3.00 -12.76 -39.55
CA ILE A 49 2.71 -13.56 -38.36
C ILE A 49 3.32 -12.91 -37.11
N MET A 50 4.57 -12.47 -37.18
CA MET A 50 5.27 -11.79 -36.08
C MET A 50 4.57 -10.49 -35.68
N LEU A 51 4.25 -9.62 -36.66
CA LEU A 51 3.52 -8.38 -36.41
C LEU A 51 2.16 -8.66 -35.76
N GLY A 52 1.38 -9.57 -36.33
CA GLY A 52 0.06 -9.93 -35.81
C GLY A 52 0.14 -10.52 -34.39
N THR A 53 1.12 -11.37 -34.11
CA THR A 53 1.36 -11.95 -32.78
C THR A 53 1.59 -10.87 -31.73
N ILE A 54 2.39 -9.86 -32.05
CA ILE A 54 2.72 -8.78 -31.12
C ILE A 54 1.55 -7.83 -30.95
N VAL A 55 0.79 -7.56 -32.01
CA VAL A 55 -0.47 -6.79 -31.90
C VAL A 55 -1.50 -7.53 -31.05
N ALA A 56 -1.63 -8.85 -31.20
CA ALA A 56 -2.51 -9.67 -30.36
C ALA A 56 -2.08 -9.63 -28.88
N MET A 57 -0.78 -9.77 -28.61
CA MET A 57 -0.22 -9.65 -27.27
C MET A 57 -0.47 -8.26 -26.66
N MET A 58 -0.15 -7.20 -27.39
CA MET A 58 -0.23 -5.82 -26.88
C MET A 58 -1.66 -5.33 -26.71
N SER A 59 -2.57 -5.68 -27.63
CA SER A 59 -3.99 -5.40 -27.46
C SER A 59 -4.53 -6.13 -26.22
N ALA A 60 -4.13 -7.39 -25.99
CA ALA A 60 -4.61 -8.14 -24.84
C ALA A 60 -4.09 -7.65 -23.49
N MET A 61 -2.92 -7.02 -23.45
CA MET A 61 -2.36 -6.43 -22.25
C MET A 61 -2.88 -5.01 -21.96
N SER A 62 -3.18 -4.24 -23.01
CA SER A 62 -3.46 -2.81 -22.90
C SER A 62 -4.95 -2.46 -22.83
N VAL A 63 -5.84 -3.28 -23.39
CA VAL A 63 -7.30 -3.06 -23.35
C VAL A 63 -7.86 -3.45 -21.98
N ASN A 64 -7.96 -2.46 -21.10
CA ASN A 64 -8.40 -2.62 -19.71
C ASN A 64 -9.68 -1.82 -19.37
N ASP A 65 -10.51 -1.48 -20.38
CA ASP A 65 -11.79 -0.81 -20.15
C ASP A 65 -12.69 -1.61 -19.19
N LYS A 66 -13.50 -0.93 -18.37
CA LYS A 66 -14.38 -1.58 -17.38
C LYS A 66 -15.56 -2.32 -18.04
N THR A 67 -16.27 -1.64 -18.96
CA THR A 67 -17.50 -2.15 -19.59
C THR A 67 -17.22 -2.83 -20.93
N ALA A 68 -18.10 -3.76 -21.33
CA ALA A 68 -17.97 -4.47 -22.62
C ALA A 68 -18.09 -3.50 -23.81
N ARG A 69 -19.02 -2.53 -23.75
CA ARG A 69 -19.18 -1.48 -24.76
C ARG A 69 -17.93 -0.62 -24.90
N ALA A 70 -17.31 -0.24 -23.78
CA ALA A 70 -16.07 0.51 -23.79
C ALA A 70 -14.92 -0.27 -24.41
N LYS A 71 -14.77 -1.56 -24.08
CA LYS A 71 -13.78 -2.45 -24.71
C LYS A 71 -14.00 -2.55 -26.22
N ALA A 72 -15.25 -2.72 -26.66
CA ALA A 72 -15.59 -2.81 -28.08
C ALA A 72 -15.20 -1.52 -28.80
N GLY A 73 -15.51 -0.36 -28.22
CA GLY A 73 -15.07 0.94 -28.73
C GLY A 73 -13.54 1.03 -28.87
N THR A 74 -12.78 0.55 -27.88
CA THR A 74 -11.31 0.51 -27.97
C THR A 74 -10.85 -0.42 -29.10
N PHE A 75 -11.39 -1.64 -29.20
CA PHE A 75 -11.05 -2.58 -30.27
C PHE A 75 -11.37 -2.06 -31.67
N LEU A 76 -12.36 -1.18 -31.83
CA LEU A 76 -12.65 -0.52 -33.12
C LEU A 76 -11.63 0.56 -33.46
N LEU A 77 -11.00 1.20 -32.46
CA LEU A 77 -9.97 2.22 -32.67
C LEU A 77 -8.58 1.62 -32.96
N LEU A 78 -8.29 0.42 -32.48
CA LEU A 78 -6.97 -0.21 -32.63
C LEU A 78 -6.55 -0.43 -34.10
N PRO A 79 -7.41 -0.94 -35.02
CA PRO A 79 -7.06 -1.10 -36.42
C PRO A 79 -6.71 0.22 -37.10
N VAL A 80 -7.44 1.30 -36.79
CA VAL A 80 -7.18 2.63 -37.34
C VAL A 80 -5.82 3.13 -36.87
N SER A 81 -5.56 3.02 -35.58
CA SER A 81 -4.29 3.42 -34.98
C SER A 81 -3.08 2.65 -35.54
N ALA A 82 -3.21 1.33 -35.65
CA ALA A 82 -2.22 0.46 -36.25
C ALA A 82 -2.02 0.77 -37.74
N GLY A 83 -3.13 0.97 -38.46
CA GLY A 83 -3.11 1.23 -39.90
C GLY A 83 -2.44 2.54 -40.25
N VAL A 84 -2.75 3.62 -39.54
CA VAL A 84 -2.06 4.91 -39.69
C VAL A 84 -0.57 4.73 -39.45
N SER A 85 -0.19 4.07 -38.36
CA SER A 85 1.21 3.89 -37.96
C SER A 85 2.03 3.10 -39.00
N ILE A 86 1.52 1.95 -39.45
CA ILE A 86 2.20 1.10 -40.44
C ILE A 86 2.27 1.81 -41.80
N THR A 87 1.19 2.48 -42.21
CA THR A 87 1.13 3.20 -43.49
C THR A 87 2.11 4.36 -43.50
N THR A 88 2.14 5.17 -42.44
CA THR A 88 3.09 6.28 -42.31
C THR A 88 4.53 5.77 -42.32
N SER A 89 4.84 4.70 -41.58
CA SER A 89 6.18 4.10 -41.59
C SER A 89 6.59 3.59 -42.97
N ALA A 90 5.71 2.85 -43.67
CA ALA A 90 6.01 2.30 -44.99
C ALA A 90 6.18 3.37 -46.08
N LEU A 91 5.43 4.48 -46.01
CA LEU A 91 5.59 5.61 -46.92
C LEU A 91 6.89 6.37 -46.68
N LEU A 92 7.34 6.45 -45.42
CA LEU A 92 8.58 7.12 -45.03
C LEU A 92 9.81 6.21 -45.11
N ALA A 93 9.65 4.93 -45.43
CA ALA A 93 10.75 3.96 -45.54
C ALA A 93 11.94 4.41 -46.42
N PRO A 94 11.75 5.15 -47.54
CA PRO A 94 12.88 5.67 -48.32
C PRO A 94 13.67 6.78 -47.62
N TRP A 95 13.05 7.50 -46.68
CA TRP A 95 13.56 8.72 -46.06
C TRP A 95 13.85 8.50 -44.57
N ARG A 96 14.89 7.73 -44.26
CA ARG A 96 15.21 7.27 -42.89
C ARG A 96 15.14 8.37 -41.83
N GLY A 97 15.80 9.52 -42.05
CA GLY A 97 15.78 10.62 -41.08
C GLY A 97 14.39 11.24 -40.85
N ILE A 98 13.52 11.25 -41.88
CA ILE A 98 12.13 11.72 -41.73
C ILE A 98 11.29 10.67 -40.98
N ALA A 99 11.54 9.38 -41.23
CA ALA A 99 10.89 8.28 -40.52
C ALA A 99 11.18 8.32 -39.01
N ASP A 100 12.41 8.63 -38.62
CA ASP A 100 12.81 8.79 -37.21
C ASP A 100 12.10 9.99 -36.55
N GLY A 101 12.01 11.12 -37.26
CA GLY A 101 11.23 12.28 -36.83
C GLY A 101 9.74 11.94 -36.65
N ALA A 102 9.15 11.21 -37.60
CA ALA A 102 7.76 10.74 -37.49
C ALA A 102 7.58 9.75 -36.33
N PHE A 103 8.59 8.93 -36.02
CA PHE A 103 8.55 8.04 -34.87
C PHE A 103 8.47 8.83 -33.55
N LEU A 104 9.27 9.89 -33.42
CA LEU A 104 9.20 10.80 -32.27
C LEU A 104 7.82 11.45 -32.13
N VAL A 105 7.19 11.84 -33.25
CA VAL A 105 5.81 12.38 -33.24
C VAL A 105 4.82 11.32 -32.74
N ILE A 106 4.94 10.07 -33.18
CA ILE A 106 4.09 8.97 -32.69
C ILE A 106 4.32 8.69 -31.21
N ILE A 107 5.57 8.74 -30.74
CA ILE A 107 5.90 8.63 -29.31
C ILE A 107 5.19 9.74 -28.51
N PHE A 108 5.26 10.99 -28.99
CA PHE A 108 4.57 12.11 -28.37
C PHE A 108 3.07 11.85 -28.28
N VAL A 109 2.43 11.52 -29.40
CA VAL A 109 0.99 11.26 -29.48
C VAL A 109 0.60 10.08 -28.59
N ALA A 110 1.35 8.98 -28.62
CA ALA A 110 1.09 7.79 -27.82
C ALA A 110 1.13 8.07 -26.31
N VAL A 111 2.07 8.89 -25.85
CA VAL A 111 2.16 9.28 -24.43
C VAL A 111 1.09 10.32 -24.08
N TYR A 112 0.85 11.28 -24.97
CA TYR A 112 -0.16 12.33 -24.77
C TYR A 112 -1.59 11.76 -24.66
N LEU A 113 -1.92 10.76 -25.50
CA LEU A 113 -3.22 10.10 -25.49
C LEU A 113 -3.54 9.39 -24.17
N ARG A 114 -2.55 9.07 -23.33
CA ARG A 114 -2.76 8.46 -22.01
C ARG A 114 -3.68 9.29 -21.10
N ARG A 115 -3.89 10.58 -21.40
CA ARG A 115 -4.88 11.43 -20.72
C ARG A 115 -6.32 10.93 -20.85
N TYR A 116 -6.64 10.15 -21.88
CA TYR A 116 -7.98 9.64 -22.14
C TYR A 116 -8.22 8.25 -21.54
N ALA A 117 -7.72 8.02 -20.33
CA ALA A 117 -8.00 6.82 -19.53
C ALA A 117 -7.49 5.51 -20.24
N PRO A 118 -7.98 4.29 -19.94
CA PRO A 118 -7.45 3.04 -20.51
C PRO A 118 -7.37 3.01 -22.05
N ARG A 119 -8.32 3.67 -22.72
CA ARG A 119 -8.42 3.68 -24.19
C ARG A 119 -7.21 4.35 -24.84
N GLY A 120 -6.86 5.53 -24.33
CA GLY A 120 -5.73 6.29 -24.83
C GLY A 120 -4.39 5.57 -24.66
N PHE A 121 -4.25 4.83 -23.56
CA PHE A 121 -3.09 3.95 -23.35
C PHE A 121 -3.03 2.82 -24.40
N ALA A 122 -4.13 2.10 -24.64
CA ALA A 122 -4.17 1.01 -25.61
C ALA A 122 -3.89 1.48 -27.04
N VAL A 123 -4.57 2.54 -27.48
CA VAL A 123 -4.36 3.17 -28.80
C VAL A 123 -2.92 3.63 -28.96
N GLY A 124 -2.37 4.36 -27.98
CA GLY A 124 -0.99 4.82 -28.03
C GLY A 124 0.05 3.68 -28.07
N MET A 125 -0.15 2.63 -27.26
CA MET A 125 0.75 1.48 -27.24
C MET A 125 0.72 0.70 -28.56
N VAL A 126 -0.45 0.51 -29.17
CA VAL A 126 -0.57 -0.17 -30.46
C VAL A 126 0.02 0.69 -31.59
N ALA A 127 -0.22 2.00 -31.61
CA ALA A 127 0.42 2.92 -32.57
C ALA A 127 1.95 2.81 -32.52
N PHE A 128 2.52 2.96 -31.33
CA PHE A 128 3.97 2.88 -31.12
C PHE A 128 4.53 1.53 -31.60
N MET A 129 3.93 0.42 -31.19
CA MET A 129 4.45 -0.91 -31.51
C MET A 129 4.33 -1.25 -32.99
N THR A 130 3.25 -0.84 -33.64
CA THR A 130 3.04 -1.13 -35.06
C THR A 130 3.92 -0.26 -35.96
N PHE A 131 4.17 1.01 -35.59
CA PHE A 131 5.17 1.83 -36.26
C PHE A 131 6.58 1.23 -36.10
N PHE A 132 6.96 0.89 -34.87
CA PHE A 132 8.24 0.24 -34.57
C PHE A 132 8.44 -1.04 -35.39
N PHE A 133 7.43 -1.93 -35.42
CA PHE A 133 7.57 -3.19 -36.13
C PHE A 133 7.65 -2.98 -37.65
N SER A 134 6.92 -2.01 -38.17
CA SER A 134 7.01 -1.62 -39.58
C SER A 134 8.40 -1.12 -39.95
N LEU A 135 9.04 -0.31 -39.09
CA LEU A 135 10.45 0.09 -39.26
C LEU A 135 11.40 -1.10 -39.20
N PHE A 136 11.21 -1.98 -38.20
CA PHE A 136 12.07 -3.14 -37.95
C PHE A 136 12.09 -4.13 -39.12
N ILE A 137 10.93 -4.40 -39.74
CA ILE A 137 10.85 -5.31 -40.91
C ILE A 137 11.11 -4.59 -42.23
N HIS A 138 11.42 -3.29 -42.21
CA HIS A 138 11.54 -2.43 -43.39
C HIS A 138 10.33 -2.56 -44.34
N ALA A 139 9.13 -2.44 -43.76
CA ALA A 139 7.89 -2.61 -44.51
C ALA A 139 7.81 -1.65 -45.70
N THR A 140 7.42 -2.17 -46.86
CA THR A 140 7.24 -1.39 -48.08
C THR A 140 5.76 -1.22 -48.42
N VAL A 141 5.43 -0.22 -49.22
CA VAL A 141 4.05 0.06 -49.66
C VAL A 141 3.33 -1.17 -50.24
N PRO A 142 3.97 -2.04 -51.06
CA PRO A 142 3.31 -3.24 -51.58
C PRO A 142 2.93 -4.27 -50.51
N GLN A 143 3.61 -4.29 -49.35
CA GLN A 143 3.33 -5.21 -48.25
C GLN A 143 2.19 -4.71 -47.35
N LEU A 144 1.78 -3.44 -47.48
CA LEU A 144 0.76 -2.84 -46.62
C LEU A 144 -0.55 -3.61 -46.55
N PRO A 145 -1.18 -4.03 -47.68
CA PRO A 145 -2.46 -4.75 -47.60
C PRO A 145 -2.35 -6.01 -46.76
N GLN A 146 -1.23 -6.73 -46.90
CA GLN A 146 -0.97 -7.96 -46.16
C GLN A 146 -0.73 -7.71 -44.67
N LEU A 147 0.07 -6.68 -44.33
CA LEU A 147 0.34 -6.34 -42.93
C LEU A 147 -0.92 -5.82 -42.22
N LEU A 148 -1.71 -4.98 -42.89
CA LEU A 148 -2.98 -4.47 -42.36
C LEU A 148 -3.98 -5.62 -42.16
N PHE A 149 -4.06 -6.56 -43.11
CA PHE A 149 -4.88 -7.75 -42.96
C PHE A 149 -4.45 -8.58 -41.75
N ALA A 150 -3.15 -8.82 -41.59
CA ALA A 150 -2.62 -9.56 -40.43
C ALA A 150 -2.95 -8.89 -39.09
N VAL A 151 -2.89 -7.56 -39.03
CA VAL A 151 -3.27 -6.77 -37.85
C VAL A 151 -4.76 -6.93 -37.54
N VAL A 152 -5.64 -6.83 -38.54
CA VAL A 152 -7.08 -7.00 -38.35
C VAL A 152 -7.39 -8.41 -37.84
N VAL A 153 -6.82 -9.45 -38.45
CA VAL A 153 -6.99 -10.84 -38.02
C VAL A 153 -6.51 -11.01 -36.56
N ALA A 154 -5.34 -10.49 -36.21
CA ALA A 154 -4.81 -10.56 -34.86
C ALA A 154 -5.69 -9.83 -33.82
N LEU A 155 -6.22 -8.66 -34.16
CA LEU A 155 -7.15 -7.92 -33.31
C LEU A 155 -8.48 -8.65 -33.16
N CYS A 156 -8.98 -9.32 -34.20
CA CYS A 156 -10.15 -10.20 -34.13
C CYS A 156 -9.90 -11.40 -33.21
N CYS A 157 -8.75 -12.07 -33.31
CA CYS A 157 -8.36 -13.15 -32.38
C CYS A 157 -8.28 -12.65 -30.93
N SER A 158 -7.71 -11.46 -30.73
CA SER A 158 -7.62 -10.85 -29.40
C SER A 158 -8.99 -10.46 -28.86
N ALA A 159 -9.88 -9.88 -29.69
CA ALA A 159 -11.25 -9.58 -29.33
C ALA A 159 -12.03 -10.85 -28.98
N PHE A 160 -11.89 -11.92 -29.78
CA PHE A 160 -12.48 -13.23 -29.49
C PHE A 160 -12.02 -13.78 -28.14
N SER A 161 -10.74 -13.61 -27.80
CA SER A 161 -10.21 -13.97 -26.48
C SER A 161 -10.83 -13.14 -25.33
N HIS A 162 -11.11 -11.84 -25.56
CA HIS A 162 -11.74 -10.95 -24.57
C HIS A 162 -13.22 -11.22 -24.34
N PHE A 163 -13.96 -11.47 -25.41
CA PHE A 163 -15.42 -11.55 -25.38
C PHE A 163 -15.94 -12.99 -25.27
N VAL A 164 -15.23 -13.99 -25.82
CA VAL A 164 -15.72 -15.36 -25.94
C VAL A 164 -14.95 -16.36 -25.09
N LEU A 165 -13.62 -16.43 -25.19
CA LEU A 165 -12.83 -17.44 -24.45
C LEU A 165 -12.69 -17.12 -22.96
N VAL A 166 -12.34 -15.87 -22.65
CA VAL A 166 -12.05 -15.44 -21.28
C VAL A 166 -12.91 -14.22 -20.89
N PRO A 167 -14.25 -14.36 -20.94
CA PRO A 167 -15.17 -13.27 -20.67
C PRO A 167 -15.06 -12.80 -19.21
N ARG A 168 -15.30 -11.50 -18.98
CA ARG A 168 -15.42 -10.98 -17.61
C ARG A 168 -16.71 -11.52 -17.01
N ARG A 169 -16.60 -12.39 -16.01
CA ARG A 169 -17.73 -12.90 -15.22
C ARG A 169 -17.67 -12.26 -13.83
N PRO A 170 -18.31 -11.10 -13.60
CA PRO A 170 -18.12 -10.31 -12.38
C PRO A 170 -18.53 -11.09 -11.12
N ARG A 171 -19.63 -11.85 -11.15
CA ARG A 171 -20.03 -12.77 -10.05
C ARG A 171 -18.95 -13.76 -9.62
N LEU A 172 -18.33 -14.43 -10.60
CA LEU A 172 -17.26 -15.39 -10.31
C LEU A 172 -15.99 -14.69 -9.82
N ASN A 173 -15.73 -13.46 -10.25
CA ASN A 173 -14.63 -12.66 -9.72
C ASN A 173 -14.89 -12.31 -8.26
N LEU A 174 -16.06 -11.77 -7.94
CA LEU A 174 -16.44 -11.41 -6.58
C LEU A 174 -16.31 -12.62 -5.65
N ARG A 175 -16.85 -13.78 -6.05
CA ARG A 175 -16.68 -15.04 -5.29
C ARG A 175 -15.21 -15.40 -5.07
N ARG A 176 -14.34 -15.25 -6.09
CA ARG A 176 -12.91 -15.52 -5.97
C ARG A 176 -12.17 -14.49 -5.10
N ILE A 177 -12.61 -13.23 -5.09
CA ILE A 177 -12.06 -12.18 -4.24
C ILE A 177 -12.47 -12.43 -2.78
N VAL A 178 -13.72 -12.80 -2.50
CA VAL A 178 -14.18 -13.18 -1.15
C VAL A 178 -13.38 -14.38 -0.61
N VAL A 179 -13.13 -15.41 -1.44
CA VAL A 179 -12.25 -16.53 -1.07
C VAL A 179 -10.82 -16.06 -0.76
N ALA A 180 -10.30 -15.12 -1.55
CA ALA A 180 -8.97 -14.54 -1.30
C ALA A 180 -8.93 -13.67 -0.03
N PHE A 181 -10.02 -12.94 0.27
CA PHE A 181 -10.17 -12.14 1.48
C PHE A 181 -10.10 -13.03 2.72
N ARG A 182 -10.86 -14.14 2.76
CA ARG A 182 -10.78 -15.15 3.82
C ARG A 182 -9.40 -15.77 3.95
N ALA A 183 -8.77 -16.16 2.83
CA ALA A 183 -7.41 -16.68 2.85
C ALA A 183 -6.39 -15.67 3.41
N ARG A 184 -6.57 -14.36 3.14
CA ARG A 184 -5.74 -13.28 3.71
C ARG A 184 -6.03 -13.05 5.19
N LEU A 185 -7.28 -13.17 5.62
CA LEU A 185 -7.68 -13.11 7.03
C LEU A 185 -7.05 -14.27 7.83
N ALA A 186 -7.13 -15.50 7.33
CA ALA A 186 -6.46 -16.64 7.94
C ALA A 186 -4.94 -16.44 8.02
N GLN A 187 -4.31 -15.84 7.01
CA GLN A 187 -2.88 -15.49 7.04
C GLN A 187 -2.54 -14.36 8.02
N LEU A 188 -3.50 -13.46 8.32
CA LEU A 188 -3.35 -12.42 9.33
C LEU A 188 -3.36 -13.05 10.73
N VAL A 189 -4.34 -13.90 11.02
CA VAL A 189 -4.45 -14.64 12.28
C VAL A 189 -3.21 -15.51 12.51
N ASP A 190 -2.74 -16.20 11.46
CA ASP A 190 -1.51 -17.00 11.50
C ASP A 190 -0.25 -16.16 11.79
N ALA A 191 -0.14 -14.97 11.19
CA ALA A 191 0.96 -14.06 11.46
C ALA A 191 0.92 -13.52 12.90
N ALA A 192 -0.28 -13.32 13.47
CA ALA A 192 -0.44 -12.96 14.86
C ALA A 192 -0.02 -14.12 15.79
N ALA A 193 -0.42 -15.36 15.48
CA ALA A 193 -0.02 -16.55 16.23
C ALA A 193 1.50 -16.70 16.26
N HIS A 194 2.17 -16.61 15.11
CA HIS A 194 3.63 -16.68 15.02
C HIS A 194 4.35 -15.55 15.75
N LEU A 195 3.77 -14.34 15.78
CA LEU A 195 4.33 -13.21 16.53
C LEU A 195 4.23 -13.45 18.04
N VAL A 196 3.12 -14.01 18.52
CA VAL A 196 2.93 -14.34 19.94
C VAL A 196 3.81 -15.52 20.36
N GLU A 197 3.95 -16.52 19.49
CA GLU A 197 4.80 -17.70 19.69
C GLU A 197 6.27 -17.30 19.85
N GLU A 198 6.80 -16.51 18.91
CA GLU A 198 8.19 -16.07 18.94
C GLU A 198 8.29 -14.58 18.53
N PRO A 199 8.43 -13.65 19.48
CA PRO A 199 8.46 -12.23 19.19
C PRO A 199 9.73 -11.84 18.42
N ASP A 200 9.56 -11.26 17.23
CA ASP A 200 10.64 -10.79 16.35
C ASP A 200 10.16 -9.56 15.55
N ASP A 201 11.04 -8.58 15.36
CA ASP A 201 10.81 -7.39 14.53
C ASP A 201 10.39 -7.75 13.11
N ARG A 202 10.97 -8.82 12.54
CA ARG A 202 10.60 -9.30 11.20
C ARG A 202 9.15 -9.79 11.18
N ARG A 203 8.68 -10.47 12.24
CA ARG A 203 7.31 -10.98 12.36
C ARG A 203 6.32 -9.86 12.62
N GLN A 204 6.69 -8.85 13.41
CA GLN A 204 5.88 -7.63 13.56
C GLN A 204 5.66 -6.93 12.22
N GLU A 205 6.72 -6.81 11.40
CA GLU A 205 6.63 -6.22 10.08
C GLU A 205 5.82 -7.09 9.11
N GLN A 206 5.91 -8.43 9.21
CA GLN A 206 5.05 -9.33 8.44
C GLN A 206 3.58 -9.15 8.81
N LEU A 207 3.24 -9.06 10.10
CA LEU A 207 1.87 -8.83 10.55
C LEU A 207 1.30 -7.51 10.02
N ARG A 208 2.08 -6.41 10.07
CA ARG A 208 1.69 -5.12 9.45
C ARG A 208 1.39 -5.27 7.95
N LYS A 209 2.23 -6.01 7.22
CA LYS A 209 2.01 -6.29 5.79
C LYS A 209 0.75 -7.13 5.54
N ARG A 210 0.38 -8.02 6.47
CA ARG A 210 -0.85 -8.81 6.36
C ARG A 210 -2.09 -7.95 6.54
N VAL A 211 -2.10 -7.00 7.48
CA VAL A 211 -3.19 -6.03 7.66
C VAL A 211 -3.41 -5.24 6.36
N ALA A 212 -2.33 -4.65 5.81
CA ALA A 212 -2.42 -3.90 4.56
C ALA A 212 -2.96 -4.75 3.39
N ARG A 213 -2.56 -6.02 3.28
CA ARG A 213 -3.09 -6.94 2.26
C ARG A 213 -4.56 -7.29 2.49
N LEU A 214 -5.01 -7.41 3.73
CA LEU A 214 -6.43 -7.67 4.02
C LEU A 214 -7.28 -6.49 3.52
N HIS A 215 -6.89 -5.27 3.90
CA HIS A 215 -7.52 -4.02 3.46
C HIS A 215 -7.56 -3.88 1.92
N GLU A 216 -6.44 -4.13 1.22
CA GLU A 216 -6.42 -4.15 -0.26
C GLU A 216 -7.47 -5.10 -0.85
N CYS A 217 -7.72 -6.22 -0.18
CA CYS A 217 -8.68 -7.22 -0.65
C CYS A 217 -10.13 -6.80 -0.33
N ALA A 218 -10.37 -6.13 0.80
CA ALA A 218 -11.66 -5.52 1.12
C ALA A 218 -12.07 -4.51 0.04
N LEU A 219 -11.17 -3.58 -0.31
CA LEU A 219 -11.39 -2.61 -1.40
C LEU A 219 -11.70 -3.28 -2.75
N MET A 220 -11.12 -4.45 -3.02
CA MET A 220 -11.43 -5.23 -4.24
C MET A 220 -12.82 -5.87 -4.18
N VAL A 221 -13.28 -6.31 -3.01
CA VAL A 221 -14.65 -6.82 -2.81
C VAL A 221 -15.64 -5.69 -3.10
N GLU A 222 -15.47 -4.54 -2.45
CA GLU A 222 -16.32 -3.37 -2.62
C GLU A 222 -16.37 -2.89 -4.07
N THR A 223 -15.21 -2.79 -4.74
CA THR A 223 -15.14 -2.31 -6.14
C THR A 223 -15.93 -3.20 -7.08
N GLU A 224 -15.89 -4.52 -6.91
CA GLU A 224 -16.68 -5.44 -7.75
C GLU A 224 -18.15 -5.53 -7.27
N LEU A 225 -18.44 -5.28 -5.99
CA LEU A 225 -19.78 -5.29 -5.42
C LEU A 225 -20.61 -4.07 -5.88
N ALA A 226 -20.01 -2.88 -5.92
CA ALA A 226 -20.65 -1.64 -6.38
C ALA A 226 -21.15 -1.72 -7.83
N ASP A 227 -20.50 -2.55 -8.65
CA ASP A 227 -20.91 -2.80 -10.05
C ASP A 227 -22.05 -3.84 -10.16
N LEU A 228 -22.44 -4.51 -9.07
CA LEU A 228 -23.28 -5.73 -9.10
C LEU A 228 -24.60 -5.65 -8.35
N VAL A 229 -24.76 -4.72 -7.41
CA VAL A 229 -25.78 -4.80 -6.34
C VAL A 229 -26.49 -3.45 -6.16
N GLU A 230 -27.74 -3.47 -5.67
CA GLU A 230 -28.49 -2.27 -5.27
C GLU A 230 -27.86 -1.59 -4.03
N PRO A 231 -28.06 -0.28 -3.81
CA PRO A 231 -27.40 0.47 -2.73
C PRO A 231 -27.61 -0.14 -1.33
N THR A 232 -28.83 -0.56 -0.99
CA THR A 232 -29.15 -1.09 0.35
C THR A 232 -28.46 -2.42 0.65
N GLN A 233 -28.36 -3.31 -0.33
CA GLN A 233 -27.64 -4.58 -0.22
C GLN A 233 -26.12 -4.37 -0.26
N PHE A 234 -25.66 -3.35 -1.00
CA PHE A 234 -24.25 -2.95 -1.00
C PHE A 234 -23.83 -2.47 0.39
N ASP A 235 -24.63 -1.63 1.04
CA ASP A 235 -24.33 -1.09 2.37
C ASP A 235 -24.17 -2.19 3.43
N GLN A 236 -25.07 -3.18 3.45
CA GLN A 236 -24.99 -4.33 4.37
C GLN A 236 -23.70 -5.15 4.20
N TRP A 237 -23.42 -5.58 2.96
CA TRP A 237 -22.21 -6.33 2.65
C TRP A 237 -20.93 -5.53 2.91
N GLN A 238 -20.98 -4.23 2.67
CA GLN A 238 -19.91 -3.30 2.99
C GLN A 238 -19.65 -3.26 4.50
N MET A 239 -20.70 -3.14 5.32
CA MET A 239 -20.57 -3.13 6.78
C MET A 239 -19.92 -4.42 7.28
N ASP A 240 -20.33 -5.58 6.79
CA ASP A 240 -19.75 -6.88 7.15
C ASP A 240 -18.25 -6.98 6.82
N VAL A 241 -17.86 -6.58 5.60
CA VAL A 241 -16.46 -6.62 5.17
C VAL A 241 -15.61 -5.66 6.00
N VAL A 242 -16.12 -4.46 6.28
CA VAL A 242 -15.46 -3.45 7.12
C VAL A 242 -15.33 -3.94 8.55
N ASP A 243 -16.34 -4.57 9.13
CA ASP A 243 -16.28 -5.07 10.51
C ASP A 243 -15.24 -6.20 10.66
N ILE A 244 -15.17 -7.15 9.71
CA ILE A 244 -14.13 -8.19 9.69
C ILE A 244 -12.74 -7.55 9.57
N GLU A 245 -12.60 -6.55 8.71
CA GLU A 245 -11.32 -5.85 8.51
C GLU A 245 -10.87 -5.14 9.80
N LEU A 246 -11.76 -4.37 10.42
CA LEU A 246 -11.48 -3.61 11.64
C LEU A 246 -11.18 -4.53 12.83
N THR A 247 -11.95 -5.61 13.01
CA THR A 247 -11.70 -6.62 14.05
C THR A 247 -10.37 -7.37 13.80
N GLY A 248 -10.05 -7.68 12.54
CA GLY A 248 -8.75 -8.22 12.15
C GLY A 248 -7.58 -7.28 12.44
N GLU A 249 -7.73 -5.99 12.17
CA GLU A 249 -6.72 -4.99 12.50
C GLU A 249 -6.58 -4.80 14.03
N ARG A 250 -7.69 -4.81 14.78
CA ARG A 250 -7.68 -4.83 16.25
C ARG A 250 -6.90 -6.02 16.79
N LEU A 251 -7.08 -7.22 16.24
CA LEU A 251 -6.31 -8.41 16.59
C LEU A 251 -4.81 -8.19 16.38
N ALA A 252 -4.42 -7.63 15.23
CA ALA A 252 -3.03 -7.36 14.92
C ALA A 252 -2.40 -6.32 15.87
N ILE A 253 -3.14 -5.27 16.24
CA ILE A 253 -2.71 -4.27 17.22
C ILE A 253 -2.57 -4.91 18.61
N ALA A 254 -3.53 -5.73 19.03
CA ALA A 254 -3.49 -6.40 20.32
C ALA A 254 -2.30 -7.37 20.43
N ALA A 255 -2.03 -8.16 19.39
CA ALA A 255 -0.87 -9.06 19.34
C ALA A 255 0.46 -8.30 19.43
N ARG A 256 0.58 -7.14 18.76
CA ARG A 256 1.77 -6.28 18.86
C ARG A 256 1.93 -5.66 20.24
N ARG A 257 0.85 -5.19 20.85
CA ARG A 257 0.85 -4.63 22.20
C ARG A 257 1.18 -5.69 23.26
N LEU A 258 0.74 -6.94 23.06
CA LEU A 258 1.11 -8.08 23.89
C LEU A 258 2.64 -8.25 23.92
N VAL A 259 3.27 -8.32 22.75
CA VAL A 259 4.72 -8.49 22.61
C VAL A 259 5.51 -7.30 23.15
N ALA A 260 4.97 -6.08 23.03
CA ALA A 260 5.60 -4.87 23.59
C ALA A 260 5.41 -4.74 25.11
N GLY A 261 4.42 -5.41 25.70
CA GLY A 261 4.00 -5.26 27.10
C GLY A 261 4.82 -6.04 28.13
N GLY A 262 5.87 -6.75 27.71
CA GLY A 262 6.75 -7.52 28.59
C GLY A 262 6.66 -9.03 28.40
N ALA A 263 7.33 -9.79 29.29
CA ALA A 263 7.38 -11.24 29.21
C ALA A 263 6.04 -11.87 29.62
N VAL A 264 5.45 -12.65 28.72
CA VAL A 264 4.26 -13.48 28.97
C VAL A 264 4.72 -14.88 29.39
N PRO A 265 4.19 -15.48 30.48
CA PRO A 265 4.50 -16.85 30.88
C PRO A 265 4.27 -17.85 29.75
N ASP A 266 5.12 -18.87 29.63
CA ASP A 266 5.11 -19.80 28.50
C ASP A 266 3.81 -20.60 28.38
N ASP A 267 3.20 -20.99 29.51
CA ASP A 267 1.91 -21.69 29.53
C ASP A 267 0.77 -20.82 28.98
N LEU A 268 0.75 -19.53 29.36
CA LEU A 268 -0.25 -18.58 28.89
C LEU A 268 -0.03 -18.25 27.40
N ARG A 269 1.23 -18.14 26.97
CA ARG A 269 1.61 -17.97 25.56
C ARG A 269 1.12 -19.15 24.71
N ALA A 270 1.36 -20.39 25.17
CA ALA A 270 0.92 -21.59 24.48
C ALA A 270 -0.62 -21.63 24.34
N GLY A 271 -1.35 -21.26 25.40
CA GLY A 271 -2.81 -21.13 25.36
C GLY A 271 -3.30 -20.10 24.34
N LEU A 272 -2.72 -18.90 24.33
CA LEU A 272 -3.06 -17.84 23.35
C LEU A 272 -2.76 -18.25 21.90
N VAL A 273 -1.65 -18.96 21.67
CA VAL A 273 -1.33 -19.51 20.35
C VAL A 273 -2.35 -20.58 19.94
N GLY A 274 -2.83 -21.40 20.89
CA GLY A 274 -3.93 -22.34 20.68
C GLY A 274 -5.21 -21.64 20.22
N GLU A 275 -5.67 -20.62 20.95
CA GLU A 275 -6.86 -19.82 20.62
C GLU A 275 -6.74 -19.19 19.22
N LEU A 276 -5.56 -18.65 18.86
CA LEU A 276 -5.31 -18.08 17.53
C LEU A 276 -5.33 -19.15 16.42
N ARG A 277 -4.84 -20.36 16.69
CA ARG A 277 -4.88 -21.48 15.75
C ARG A 277 -6.32 -21.96 15.52
N GLU A 278 -7.17 -21.97 16.54
CA GLU A 278 -8.60 -22.23 16.40
C GLU A 278 -9.31 -21.15 15.57
N LEU A 279 -9.03 -19.87 15.86
CA LEU A 279 -9.56 -18.75 15.08
C LEU A 279 -9.13 -18.81 13.60
N ARG A 280 -7.90 -19.27 13.33
CA ARG A 280 -7.42 -19.47 11.96
C ARG A 280 -8.27 -20.49 11.20
N VAL A 281 -8.70 -21.57 11.85
CA VAL A 281 -9.57 -22.58 11.24
C VAL A 281 -10.92 -21.95 10.88
N LEU A 282 -11.48 -21.12 11.76
CA LEU A 282 -12.71 -20.37 11.51
C LEU A 282 -12.58 -19.39 10.33
N ALA A 283 -11.44 -18.71 10.20
CA ALA A 283 -11.17 -17.75 9.13
C ALA A 283 -10.88 -18.37 7.74
N GLY A 284 -10.70 -19.70 7.66
CA GLY A 284 -10.27 -20.44 6.47
C GLY A 284 -11.31 -20.58 5.34
N ARG A 285 -10.90 -21.26 4.26
CA ARG A 285 -11.66 -21.39 2.99
C ARG A 285 -12.90 -22.28 3.08
N ASP A 286 -12.87 -23.31 3.91
CA ASP A 286 -13.98 -24.23 4.11
C ASP A 286 -14.25 -24.35 5.62
N PRO A 287 -15.20 -23.58 6.16
CA PRO A 287 -15.59 -23.72 7.55
C PRO A 287 -16.53 -24.92 7.73
N ARG A 288 -16.98 -25.59 6.66
CA ARG A 288 -17.84 -26.78 6.74
C ARG A 288 -17.18 -27.93 7.49
N PRO A 289 -15.90 -28.32 7.31
CA PRO A 289 -15.29 -29.33 8.16
C PRO A 289 -15.16 -28.90 9.63
N ALA A 290 -15.05 -27.59 9.92
CA ALA A 290 -15.04 -27.06 11.29
C ALA A 290 -16.43 -27.04 11.95
N LEU A 291 -17.51 -27.08 11.15
CA LEU A 291 -18.91 -27.00 11.60
C LEU A 291 -19.78 -28.21 11.21
N ALA A 292 -19.24 -29.14 10.42
CA ALA A 292 -19.77 -30.49 10.22
C ALA A 292 -19.61 -31.30 11.50
N TYR A 293 -18.72 -30.86 12.40
CA TYR A 293 -18.82 -31.10 13.83
C TYR A 293 -19.69 -30.00 14.48
N GLU A 294 -21.00 -30.20 14.38
CA GLU A 294 -22.06 -29.70 15.26
C GLU A 294 -22.44 -28.19 15.27
N ASP A 295 -23.73 -28.00 14.99
CA ASP A 295 -24.51 -26.78 14.68
C ASP A 295 -25.07 -26.04 15.92
N ASP A 296 -24.47 -26.24 17.10
CA ASP A 296 -24.90 -25.54 18.35
C ASP A 296 -23.76 -25.51 19.39
N ASP A 297 -22.93 -26.56 19.41
CA ASP A 297 -21.81 -26.69 20.35
C ASP A 297 -20.67 -25.72 20.05
N SER A 298 -20.45 -25.34 18.79
CA SER A 298 -19.42 -24.36 18.41
C SER A 298 -19.75 -22.93 18.86
N MET A 299 -21.02 -22.53 18.74
CA MET A 299 -21.53 -21.24 19.25
C MET A 299 -21.50 -21.23 20.78
N THR A 300 -21.86 -22.36 21.39
CA THR A 300 -21.79 -22.59 22.84
C THR A 300 -20.35 -22.58 23.36
N ARG A 301 -19.37 -23.12 22.61
CA ARG A 301 -17.93 -23.06 22.90
C ARG A 301 -17.37 -21.66 22.75
N LEU A 302 -17.72 -20.91 21.69
CA LEU A 302 -17.32 -19.50 21.55
C LEU A 302 -17.90 -18.62 22.67
N ALA A 303 -19.16 -18.87 23.07
CA ALA A 303 -19.77 -18.24 24.23
C ALA A 303 -19.15 -18.72 25.57
N ALA A 304 -18.73 -19.99 25.68
CA ALA A 304 -18.06 -20.54 26.85
C ALA A 304 -16.62 -20.01 27.00
N ILE A 305 -15.88 -19.87 25.91
CA ILE A 305 -14.61 -19.13 25.85
C ILE A 305 -14.87 -17.69 26.31
N GLY A 306 -15.90 -17.03 25.76
CA GLY A 306 -16.34 -15.70 26.20
C GLY A 306 -16.55 -15.57 27.71
N ARG A 307 -17.12 -16.59 28.37
CA ARG A 307 -17.38 -16.63 29.82
C ARG A 307 -16.17 -17.02 30.67
N GLN A 308 -15.27 -17.87 30.17
CA GLN A 308 -14.02 -18.23 30.87
C GLN A 308 -13.03 -17.06 30.96
N LEU A 309 -13.13 -16.08 30.06
CA LEU A 309 -12.31 -14.86 30.04
C LEU A 309 -12.63 -13.88 31.17
N ASP A 310 -13.90 -13.82 31.55
CA ASP A 310 -14.39 -12.93 32.60
C ASP A 310 -14.03 -13.46 34.01
N ALA A 311 -13.59 -14.72 34.10
CA ALA A 311 -13.32 -15.42 35.36
C ALA A 311 -11.84 -15.38 35.82
N VAL A 312 -10.92 -14.79 35.04
CA VAL A 312 -9.47 -14.83 35.35
C VAL A 312 -8.84 -13.43 35.27
N ASP A 313 -8.23 -12.99 36.38
CA ASP A 313 -7.39 -11.78 36.47
C ASP A 313 -6.15 -11.92 35.59
N ASN A 314 -6.28 -11.57 34.30
CA ASN A 314 -5.18 -11.58 33.35
C ASN A 314 -4.56 -10.17 33.22
N PRO A 315 -3.26 -10.08 32.88
CA PRO A 315 -2.65 -8.80 32.52
C PRO A 315 -3.44 -8.08 31.41
N PRO A 316 -3.54 -6.73 31.44
CA PRO A 316 -4.43 -5.98 30.56
C PRO A 316 -4.14 -6.18 29.06
N HIS A 317 -2.90 -6.52 28.69
CA HIS A 317 -2.53 -6.82 27.31
C HIS A 317 -3.04 -8.19 26.83
N VAL A 318 -3.15 -9.18 27.73
CA VAL A 318 -3.71 -10.52 27.45
C VAL A 318 -5.23 -10.41 27.25
N THR A 319 -5.92 -9.71 28.14
CA THR A 319 -7.37 -9.48 28.05
C THR A 319 -7.74 -8.79 26.74
N ARG A 320 -6.94 -7.83 26.28
CA ARG A 320 -7.14 -7.15 24.98
C ARG A 320 -6.99 -8.10 23.79
N LEU A 321 -6.00 -8.99 23.80
CA LEU A 321 -5.81 -9.95 22.70
C LEU A 321 -6.97 -10.94 22.63
N ARG A 322 -7.36 -11.52 23.77
CA ARG A 322 -8.47 -12.47 23.81
C ARG A 322 -9.82 -11.82 23.44
N ARG A 323 -10.04 -10.57 23.85
CA ARG A 323 -11.17 -9.76 23.38
C ARG A 323 -11.15 -9.58 21.86
N ALA A 324 -10.00 -9.25 21.27
CA ALA A 324 -9.89 -9.09 19.83
C ALA A 324 -10.11 -10.41 19.05
N VAL A 325 -9.66 -11.54 19.60
CA VAL A 325 -9.96 -12.89 19.08
C VAL A 325 -11.48 -13.13 19.06
N ARG A 326 -12.17 -12.82 20.16
CA ARG A 326 -13.63 -12.98 20.27
C ARG A 326 -14.39 -12.06 19.32
N GLU A 327 -14.04 -10.76 19.28
CA GLU A 327 -14.68 -9.80 18.37
C GLU A 327 -14.54 -10.24 16.91
N LEU A 328 -13.35 -10.72 16.51
CA LEU A 328 -13.15 -11.24 15.15
C LEU A 328 -13.92 -12.53 14.90
N ALA A 329 -14.00 -13.45 15.86
CA ALA A 329 -14.77 -14.67 15.72
C ALA A 329 -16.27 -14.38 15.49
N VAL A 330 -16.84 -13.47 16.27
CA VAL A 330 -18.23 -13.02 16.13
C VAL A 330 -18.47 -12.39 14.76
N SER A 331 -17.61 -11.46 14.34
CA SER A 331 -17.68 -10.80 13.03
C SER A 331 -17.62 -11.78 11.86
N ILE A 332 -16.73 -12.79 11.93
CA ILE A 332 -16.66 -13.84 10.90
C ILE A 332 -17.97 -14.65 10.86
N THR A 333 -18.57 -14.95 12.02
CA THR A 333 -19.80 -15.74 12.09
C THR A 333 -21.05 -14.98 11.65
N SER A 334 -21.18 -13.70 12.00
CA SER A 334 -22.32 -12.86 11.59
C SER A 334 -22.32 -12.67 10.08
N ALA A 335 -21.18 -12.27 9.53
CA ALA A 335 -21.02 -12.02 8.09
C ALA A 335 -21.18 -13.28 7.23
N ARG A 336 -21.00 -14.49 7.81
CA ARG A 336 -21.12 -15.75 7.08
C ARG A 336 -22.54 -15.97 6.55
N ALA A 337 -23.56 -15.63 7.33
CA ALA A 337 -24.95 -15.83 6.94
C ALA A 337 -25.29 -15.07 5.66
N GLU A 338 -24.64 -13.93 5.41
CA GLU A 338 -24.90 -13.06 4.25
C GLU A 338 -23.91 -13.30 3.10
N LEU A 339 -22.61 -13.50 3.39
CA LEU A 339 -21.60 -13.76 2.36
C LEU A 339 -21.68 -15.16 1.72
N GLU A 340 -22.30 -16.15 2.38
CA GLU A 340 -22.43 -17.52 1.87
C GLU A 340 -23.82 -17.89 1.34
N SER A 341 -24.88 -17.22 1.77
CA SER A 341 -26.25 -17.71 1.52
C SER A 341 -26.73 -17.53 0.09
N ASP A 342 -26.47 -16.41 -0.57
CA ASP A 342 -26.68 -16.25 -2.01
C ASP A 342 -26.02 -14.96 -2.52
N LEU A 343 -25.10 -15.08 -3.50
CA LEU A 343 -24.58 -13.90 -4.21
C LEU A 343 -25.77 -13.12 -4.80
N PRO A 344 -25.87 -11.80 -4.61
CA PRO A 344 -27.06 -11.03 -4.99
C PRO A 344 -27.52 -11.27 -6.43
N ALA A 345 -28.84 -11.25 -6.63
CA ALA A 345 -29.45 -11.30 -7.96
C ALA A 345 -28.96 -10.09 -8.78
N VAL A 346 -28.36 -10.34 -9.94
CA VAL A 346 -27.81 -9.29 -10.80
C VAL A 346 -28.97 -8.47 -11.34
N VAL A 347 -28.89 -7.16 -11.12
CA VAL A 347 -29.65 -6.20 -11.91
C VAL A 347 -29.20 -6.37 -13.36
N MET A 348 -30.07 -6.90 -14.22
CA MET A 348 -29.79 -7.14 -15.65
C MET A 348 -29.63 -5.85 -16.47
N ASP A 349 -29.57 -4.68 -15.83
CA ASP A 349 -29.47 -3.40 -16.52
C ASP A 349 -28.02 -2.95 -16.71
N ASP A 350 -27.66 -2.75 -17.97
CA ASP A 350 -26.39 -2.21 -18.46
C ASP A 350 -26.33 -0.68 -18.20
N HIS A 351 -26.59 -0.26 -16.96
CA HIS A 351 -26.61 1.14 -16.54
C HIS A 351 -25.22 1.58 -16.03
N PRO A 352 -24.64 2.66 -16.60
CA PRO A 352 -23.35 3.17 -16.16
C PRO A 352 -23.49 3.86 -14.80
N GLY A 353 -22.95 3.22 -13.75
CA GLY A 353 -22.56 3.84 -12.48
C GLY A 353 -23.69 4.50 -11.68
N ARG A 354 -24.37 3.73 -10.82
CA ARG A 354 -25.26 4.28 -9.79
C ARG A 354 -24.57 4.23 -8.43
N HIS A 355 -23.88 5.30 -8.10
CA HIS A 355 -23.92 5.93 -6.78
C HIS A 355 -23.95 7.44 -7.04
N ARG A 356 -25.16 7.97 -7.19
CA ARG A 356 -25.47 9.40 -7.11
C ARG A 356 -26.70 9.50 -6.21
N GLN A 357 -26.52 10.08 -5.03
CA GLN A 357 -27.60 10.29 -4.06
C GLN A 357 -28.65 11.29 -4.60
N PRO A 358 -29.88 11.27 -4.05
CA PRO A 358 -31.03 11.99 -4.55
C PRO A 358 -30.95 13.45 -4.07
N ASP A 359 -30.42 14.32 -4.93
CA ASP A 359 -30.82 15.73 -5.08
C ASP A 359 -30.09 16.25 -6.32
N ASP A 360 -30.62 15.86 -7.49
CA ASP A 360 -30.22 16.44 -8.77
C ASP A 360 -30.83 17.85 -8.88
N GLU A 361 -30.24 18.80 -8.15
CA GLU A 361 -30.01 20.13 -8.68
C GLU A 361 -28.52 20.15 -9.09
N PRO A 362 -28.17 20.41 -10.37
CA PRO A 362 -26.78 20.43 -10.78
C PRO A 362 -26.06 21.48 -9.92
N PRO A 363 -25.08 21.11 -9.07
CA PRO A 363 -24.34 22.10 -8.32
C PRO A 363 -23.76 23.07 -9.34
N ALA A 364 -24.03 24.36 -9.15
CA ALA A 364 -23.50 25.43 -9.98
C ALA A 364 -22.04 25.11 -10.28
N SER A 365 -21.72 25.02 -11.58
CA SER A 365 -20.40 24.61 -12.10
C SER A 365 -19.32 25.04 -11.11
N PRO A 366 -18.58 24.11 -10.47
CA PRO A 366 -17.54 24.51 -9.54
C PRO A 366 -16.65 25.49 -10.29
N THR A 367 -16.50 26.69 -9.72
CA THR A 367 -15.58 27.71 -10.20
C THR A 367 -14.31 27.01 -10.64
N ALA A 368 -13.95 27.21 -11.92
CA ALA A 368 -12.82 26.54 -12.53
C ALA A 368 -11.65 26.50 -11.55
N PRO A 369 -11.04 25.33 -11.28
CA PRO A 369 -9.91 25.26 -10.37
C PRO A 369 -8.89 26.33 -10.79
N PRO A 370 -8.26 27.03 -9.83
CA PRO A 370 -7.36 28.13 -10.14
C PRO A 370 -6.43 27.70 -11.27
N ALA A 371 -6.41 28.48 -12.35
CA ALA A 371 -5.74 28.15 -13.59
C ALA A 371 -4.35 27.59 -13.27
N GLN A 372 -4.16 26.28 -13.44
CA GLN A 372 -2.86 25.65 -13.24
C GLN A 372 -1.93 26.28 -14.28
N THR A 373 -1.09 27.21 -13.84
CA THR A 373 -0.15 27.99 -14.66
C THR A 373 1.02 27.16 -15.22
N GLY A 374 0.89 25.81 -15.24
CA GLY A 374 1.92 24.88 -15.66
C GLY A 374 1.44 23.82 -16.65
N LEU A 375 2.37 23.29 -17.45
CA LEU A 375 2.13 22.15 -18.35
C LEU A 375 1.66 20.92 -17.55
N ARG A 376 0.54 20.32 -17.99
CA ARG A 376 -0.01 19.07 -17.45
C ARG A 376 1.05 17.95 -17.43
N LEU A 377 0.96 17.05 -16.45
CA LEU A 377 1.88 15.93 -16.27
C LEU A 377 2.03 15.05 -17.53
N THR A 378 0.92 14.74 -18.20
CA THR A 378 0.94 13.90 -19.41
C THR A 378 1.66 14.57 -20.59
N THR A 379 1.47 15.87 -20.77
CA THR A 379 2.17 16.66 -21.81
C THR A 379 3.68 16.70 -21.51
N ARG A 380 4.03 16.92 -20.25
CA ARG A 380 5.42 16.91 -19.79
C ARG A 380 6.08 15.55 -20.01
N GLN A 381 5.40 14.45 -19.67
CA GLN A 381 5.88 13.09 -19.92
C GLN A 381 6.00 12.79 -21.41
N ALA A 382 5.12 13.31 -22.26
CA ALA A 382 5.23 13.17 -23.70
C ALA A 382 6.50 13.88 -24.23
N ILE A 383 6.79 15.10 -23.77
CA ILE A 383 8.02 15.82 -24.12
C ILE A 383 9.27 15.06 -23.62
N GLN A 384 9.24 14.58 -22.37
CA GLN A 384 10.34 13.77 -21.81
C GLN A 384 10.56 12.47 -22.59
N ALA A 385 9.48 11.77 -22.97
CA ALA A 385 9.56 10.55 -23.75
C ALA A 385 10.14 10.80 -25.15
N VAL A 386 9.78 11.91 -25.80
CA VAL A 386 10.36 12.31 -27.09
C VAL A 386 11.85 12.60 -26.96
N ILE A 387 12.25 13.40 -25.97
CA ILE A 387 13.68 13.74 -25.80
C ILE A 387 14.48 12.50 -25.39
N GLY A 388 13.96 11.67 -24.49
CA GLY A 388 14.59 10.41 -24.10
C GLY A 388 14.69 9.43 -25.25
N ALA A 389 13.65 9.33 -26.09
CA ALA A 389 13.69 8.52 -27.31
C ALA A 389 14.70 9.07 -28.32
N GLY A 390 14.74 10.39 -28.55
CA GLY A 390 15.71 11.02 -29.45
C GLY A 390 17.15 10.80 -29.01
N LEU A 391 17.44 10.95 -27.71
CA LEU A 391 18.74 10.59 -27.13
C LEU A 391 19.06 9.10 -27.28
N ALA A 392 18.05 8.22 -27.19
CA ALA A 392 18.22 6.79 -27.40
C ALA A 392 18.44 6.42 -28.87
N ILE A 393 17.86 7.15 -29.83
CA ILE A 393 18.15 7.02 -31.27
C ILE A 393 19.62 7.36 -31.49
N LEU A 394 20.04 8.56 -31.07
CA LEU A 394 21.42 9.03 -31.24
C LEU A 394 22.43 8.08 -30.56
N GLY A 395 22.19 7.72 -29.30
CA GLY A 395 23.05 6.79 -28.56
C GLY A 395 23.07 5.38 -29.14
N GLY A 396 21.92 4.90 -29.62
CA GLY A 396 21.79 3.57 -30.21
C GLY A 396 22.49 3.48 -31.56
N GLU A 397 22.44 4.52 -32.39
CA GLU A 397 23.16 4.56 -33.68
C GLU A 397 24.68 4.45 -33.53
N PHE A 398 25.24 5.01 -32.45
CA PHE A 398 26.68 4.87 -32.15
C PHE A 398 27.10 3.42 -31.85
N VAL A 399 26.18 2.59 -31.34
CA VAL A 399 26.47 1.18 -31.04
C VAL A 399 26.10 0.27 -32.22
N SER A 400 24.90 0.46 -32.79
CA SER A 400 24.44 -0.30 -33.94
C SER A 400 23.50 0.52 -34.82
N THR A 401 23.96 0.80 -36.04
CA THR A 401 23.16 1.44 -37.08
C THR A 401 21.94 0.61 -37.52
N GLN A 402 21.93 -0.70 -37.21
CA GLN A 402 20.86 -1.60 -37.63
C GLN A 402 19.91 -2.03 -36.51
N ARG A 403 20.16 -1.69 -35.23
CA ARG A 403 19.37 -2.25 -34.11
C ARG A 403 19.02 -1.27 -32.98
N TRP A 404 19.37 0.02 -33.13
CA TRP A 404 19.08 1.10 -32.18
C TRP A 404 17.63 1.17 -31.66
N TYR A 405 16.66 0.63 -32.38
CA TYR A 405 15.24 0.59 -32.04
C TYR A 405 14.96 0.03 -30.63
N TRP A 406 15.77 -0.90 -30.16
CA TRP A 406 15.61 -1.51 -28.83
C TRP A 406 15.98 -0.57 -27.67
N ALA A 407 16.90 0.36 -27.90
CA ALA A 407 17.18 1.45 -26.97
C ALA A 407 15.96 2.37 -26.86
N VAL A 408 15.31 2.67 -27.99
CA VAL A 408 14.10 3.51 -28.03
C VAL A 408 12.91 2.85 -27.35
N ILE A 409 12.68 1.55 -27.57
CA ILE A 409 11.66 0.79 -26.82
C ILE A 409 11.91 0.91 -25.32
N THR A 410 13.17 0.79 -24.90
CA THR A 410 13.51 0.88 -23.49
C THR A 410 13.23 2.28 -22.94
N ALA A 411 13.67 3.34 -23.63
CA ALA A 411 13.37 4.71 -23.24
C ALA A 411 11.85 4.93 -23.12
N PHE A 412 11.08 4.50 -24.12
CA PHE A 412 9.61 4.63 -24.13
C PHE A 412 8.91 3.86 -23.01
N LEU A 413 9.27 2.58 -22.80
CA LEU A 413 8.63 1.72 -21.79
C LEU A 413 8.96 2.16 -20.36
N VAL A 414 10.13 2.76 -20.14
CA VAL A 414 10.50 3.29 -18.82
C VAL A 414 9.64 4.49 -18.43
N PHE A 415 9.10 5.26 -19.39
CA PHE A 415 8.06 6.27 -19.15
C PHE A 415 6.64 5.70 -19.06
N ALA A 416 6.41 4.43 -19.41
CA ALA A 416 5.07 3.86 -19.40
C ALA A 416 4.52 3.72 -17.98
N ASN A 417 3.38 4.34 -17.69
CA ASN A 417 2.68 4.22 -16.41
C ASN A 417 3.52 4.67 -15.19
N THR A 418 4.35 5.72 -15.35
CA THR A 418 5.14 6.33 -14.26
C THR A 418 4.56 7.68 -13.86
N THR A 419 4.77 8.11 -12.61
CA THR A 419 4.28 9.42 -12.11
C THR A 419 5.42 10.32 -11.62
N SER A 420 6.60 9.76 -11.31
CA SER A 420 7.73 10.49 -10.74
C SER A 420 9.07 10.13 -11.40
N ARG A 421 10.09 10.98 -11.22
CA ARG A 421 11.46 10.73 -11.70
C ARG A 421 12.07 9.48 -11.08
N GLY A 422 11.79 9.23 -9.80
CA GLY A 422 12.30 8.07 -9.06
C GLY A 422 11.76 6.76 -9.61
N ASP A 423 10.47 6.71 -9.97
CA ASP A 423 9.87 5.52 -10.58
C ASP A 423 10.52 5.20 -11.94
N ILE A 424 10.76 6.21 -12.77
CA ILE A 424 11.47 6.07 -14.07
C ILE A 424 12.88 5.49 -13.86
N LEU A 425 13.67 6.03 -12.93
CA LEU A 425 15.02 5.53 -12.66
C LEU A 425 15.02 4.08 -12.14
N ILE A 426 14.15 3.78 -11.18
CA ILE A 426 14.03 2.42 -10.61
C ILE A 426 13.58 1.44 -11.71
N ARG A 427 12.68 1.84 -12.60
CA ARG A 427 12.27 1.00 -13.74
C ARG A 427 13.39 0.78 -14.74
N GLY A 428 14.15 1.80 -15.10
CA GLY A 428 15.34 1.66 -15.95
C GLY A 428 16.34 0.65 -15.38
N PHE A 429 16.60 0.74 -14.07
CA PHE A 429 17.46 -0.23 -13.38
C PHE A 429 16.86 -1.65 -13.37
N ARG A 430 15.61 -1.80 -12.94
CA ARG A 430 14.90 -3.10 -12.92
C ARG A 430 14.84 -3.74 -14.31
N ARG A 431 14.70 -2.92 -15.37
CA ARG A 431 14.74 -3.38 -16.76
C ARG A 431 16.10 -3.94 -17.12
N THR A 432 17.16 -3.20 -16.83
CA THR A 432 18.54 -3.59 -17.14
C THR A 432 18.91 -4.90 -16.46
N VAL A 433 18.62 -5.01 -15.15
CA VAL A 433 18.84 -6.25 -14.39
C VAL A 433 17.98 -7.40 -14.90
N GLY A 434 16.70 -7.14 -15.19
CA GLY A 434 15.79 -8.14 -15.75
C GLY A 434 16.27 -8.65 -17.11
N THR A 435 16.73 -7.76 -17.99
CA THR A 435 17.28 -8.11 -19.31
C THR A 435 18.56 -8.91 -19.18
N LEU A 436 19.50 -8.52 -18.31
CA LEU A 436 20.73 -9.28 -18.04
C LEU A 436 20.40 -10.72 -17.59
N LEU A 437 19.58 -10.86 -16.56
CA LEU A 437 19.20 -12.18 -16.04
C LEU A 437 18.42 -12.99 -17.09
N GLY A 438 17.56 -12.34 -17.87
CA GLY A 438 16.75 -12.96 -18.92
C GLY A 438 17.59 -13.43 -20.10
N ILE A 439 18.65 -12.70 -20.46
CA ILE A 439 19.65 -13.12 -21.45
C ILE A 439 20.37 -14.38 -20.97
N LEU A 440 20.85 -14.39 -19.73
CA LEU A 440 21.57 -15.53 -19.16
C LEU A 440 20.68 -16.78 -19.12
N ALA A 441 19.46 -16.65 -18.59
CA ALA A 441 18.50 -17.75 -18.55
C ALA A 441 18.03 -18.18 -19.95
N GLY A 442 17.84 -17.24 -20.86
CA GLY A 442 17.48 -17.49 -22.25
C GLY A 442 18.57 -18.20 -23.04
N MET A 443 19.84 -17.89 -22.79
CA MET A 443 20.99 -18.55 -23.39
C MET A 443 21.06 -20.02 -22.94
N VAL A 444 20.91 -20.27 -21.64
CA VAL A 444 20.83 -21.63 -21.10
C VAL A 444 19.65 -22.39 -21.71
N ALA A 445 18.44 -21.83 -21.66
CA ALA A 445 17.25 -22.51 -22.18
C ALA A 445 17.29 -22.75 -23.70
N ALA A 446 17.77 -21.77 -24.49
CA ALA A 446 17.91 -21.92 -25.94
C ALA A 446 18.93 -23.01 -26.28
N SER A 447 20.06 -23.08 -25.56
CA SER A 447 21.06 -24.12 -25.78
C SER A 447 20.54 -25.53 -25.46
N LEU A 448 19.76 -25.69 -24.38
CA LEU A 448 19.20 -26.98 -23.95
C LEU A 448 18.11 -27.51 -24.89
N VAL A 449 17.40 -26.61 -25.58
CA VAL A 449 16.22 -26.94 -26.40
C VAL A 449 16.50 -26.79 -27.90
N SER A 450 17.77 -26.57 -28.26
CA SER A 450 18.20 -26.45 -29.65
C SER A 450 17.76 -27.66 -30.47
N GLY A 451 17.15 -27.40 -31.64
CA GLY A 451 16.62 -28.43 -32.53
C GLY A 451 15.21 -28.95 -32.19
N GLN A 452 14.61 -28.57 -31.05
CA GLN A 452 13.28 -29.03 -30.64
C GLN A 452 12.21 -27.93 -30.79
N ASN A 453 11.82 -27.61 -32.03
CA ASN A 453 10.95 -26.48 -32.37
C ASN A 453 9.64 -26.43 -31.56
N VAL A 454 9.02 -27.58 -31.28
CA VAL A 454 7.79 -27.66 -30.48
C VAL A 454 8.04 -27.24 -29.04
N LEU A 455 9.15 -27.68 -28.44
CA LEU A 455 9.50 -27.31 -27.06
C LEU A 455 9.89 -25.83 -26.96
N ILE A 456 10.57 -25.28 -27.96
CA ILE A 456 10.83 -23.83 -28.05
C ILE A 456 9.52 -23.05 -28.06
N LEU A 457 8.54 -23.47 -28.87
CA LEU A 457 7.23 -22.80 -28.96
C LEU A 457 6.47 -22.85 -27.63
N ILE A 458 6.46 -24.00 -26.95
CA ILE A 458 5.85 -24.15 -25.61
C ILE A 458 6.53 -23.22 -24.60
N LEU A 459 7.85 -23.14 -24.61
CA LEU A 459 8.60 -22.25 -23.71
C LEU A 459 8.37 -20.77 -24.01
N ILE A 460 8.23 -20.38 -25.28
CA ILE A 460 7.86 -19.00 -25.66
C ILE A 460 6.48 -18.65 -25.08
N ILE A 461 5.48 -19.50 -25.25
CA ILE A 461 4.13 -19.29 -24.70
C ILE A 461 4.18 -19.25 -23.17
N GLY A 462 4.97 -20.13 -22.55
CA GLY A 462 5.21 -20.14 -21.10
C GLY A 462 5.84 -18.84 -20.59
N CYS A 463 6.88 -18.33 -21.27
CA CYS A 463 7.53 -17.06 -20.93
C CYS A 463 6.58 -15.87 -21.08
N ILE A 464 5.78 -15.81 -22.16
CA ILE A 464 4.74 -14.78 -22.33
C ILE A 464 3.74 -14.86 -21.18
N SER A 465 3.25 -16.05 -20.87
CA SER A 465 2.25 -16.27 -19.82
C SER A 465 2.78 -15.85 -18.43
N LEU A 466 3.99 -16.29 -18.06
CA LEU A 466 4.62 -15.91 -16.80
C LEU A 466 4.96 -14.41 -16.76
N GLY A 467 5.48 -13.85 -17.85
CA GLY A 467 5.81 -12.43 -17.98
C GLY A 467 4.59 -11.54 -17.78
N VAL A 468 3.45 -11.90 -18.38
CA VAL A 468 2.17 -11.20 -18.19
C VAL A 468 1.65 -11.42 -16.76
N TYR A 469 1.75 -12.63 -16.20
CA TYR A 469 1.28 -12.91 -14.84
C TYR A 469 1.99 -12.05 -13.79
N VAL A 470 3.30 -11.85 -13.93
CA VAL A 470 4.10 -11.08 -12.95
C VAL A 470 4.20 -9.58 -13.25
N VAL A 471 3.61 -9.08 -14.36
CA VAL A 471 3.76 -7.67 -14.78
C VAL A 471 3.31 -6.67 -13.72
N GLN A 472 2.25 -7.01 -12.98
CA GLN A 472 1.70 -6.16 -11.91
C GLN A 472 2.45 -6.34 -10.57
N VAL A 473 3.31 -7.36 -10.45
CA VAL A 473 4.07 -7.67 -9.24
C VAL A 473 5.50 -7.14 -9.33
N SER A 474 6.16 -7.39 -10.45
CA SER A 474 7.55 -6.99 -10.67
C SER A 474 7.81 -6.77 -12.15
N TYR A 475 8.03 -5.51 -12.50
CA TYR A 475 8.46 -5.11 -13.83
C TYR A 475 9.79 -5.77 -14.26
N GLY A 476 10.70 -6.01 -13.31
CA GLY A 476 11.96 -6.68 -13.56
C GLY A 476 11.77 -8.15 -13.95
N LEU A 477 10.92 -8.89 -13.24
CA LEU A 477 10.58 -10.27 -13.58
C LEU A 477 9.83 -10.37 -14.92
N MET A 478 8.95 -9.42 -15.22
CA MET A 478 8.31 -9.36 -16.54
C MET A 478 9.37 -9.16 -17.64
N THR A 479 10.30 -8.23 -17.45
CA THR A 479 11.39 -8.00 -18.41
C THR A 479 12.28 -9.23 -18.57
N PHE A 480 12.55 -9.96 -17.48
CA PHE A 480 13.28 -11.24 -17.50
C PHE A 480 12.61 -12.27 -18.42
N PHE A 481 11.33 -12.58 -18.21
CA PHE A 481 10.63 -13.55 -19.05
C PHE A 481 10.48 -13.10 -20.50
N MET A 482 10.21 -11.81 -20.73
CA MET A 482 10.10 -11.27 -22.09
C MET A 482 11.44 -11.27 -22.84
N THR A 483 12.56 -11.10 -22.14
CA THR A 483 13.90 -11.18 -22.75
C THR A 483 14.28 -12.64 -23.02
N MET A 484 13.96 -13.55 -22.11
CA MET A 484 14.12 -14.99 -22.31
C MET A 484 13.31 -15.50 -23.51
N MET A 485 12.05 -15.04 -23.65
CA MET A 485 11.21 -15.30 -24.81
C MET A 485 11.88 -14.85 -26.12
N LEU A 486 12.51 -13.67 -26.14
CA LEU A 486 13.20 -13.17 -27.33
C LEU A 486 14.43 -14.03 -27.69
N ALA A 487 15.19 -14.51 -26.70
CA ALA A 487 16.31 -15.42 -26.94
C ALA A 487 15.83 -16.76 -27.55
N LEU A 488 14.74 -17.32 -27.03
CA LEU A 488 14.10 -18.52 -27.58
C LEU A 488 13.57 -18.28 -29.00
N LEU A 489 13.03 -17.09 -29.28
CA LEU A 489 12.60 -16.70 -30.61
C LEU A 489 13.77 -16.61 -31.60
N TYR A 490 14.92 -16.05 -31.21
CA TYR A 490 16.12 -16.03 -32.05
C TYR A 490 16.66 -17.43 -32.32
N SER A 491 16.56 -18.33 -31.34
CA SER A 491 16.87 -19.74 -31.53
C SER A 491 15.95 -20.39 -32.57
N LEU A 492 14.65 -20.08 -32.54
CA LEU A 492 13.67 -20.61 -33.51
C LEU A 492 13.92 -20.11 -34.94
N ILE A 493 14.37 -18.85 -35.08
CA ILE A 493 14.67 -18.23 -36.39
C ILE A 493 16.08 -18.62 -36.90
N GLY A 494 16.90 -19.28 -36.07
CA GLY A 494 18.27 -19.66 -36.43
C GLY A 494 19.26 -18.50 -36.44
N THR A 495 18.96 -17.40 -35.76
CA THR A 495 19.78 -16.18 -35.69
C THR A 495 20.40 -15.96 -34.31
N PHE A 496 20.41 -16.99 -33.48
CA PHE A 496 20.93 -16.93 -32.12
C PHE A 496 22.46 -16.82 -32.12
N THR A 497 22.98 -15.67 -31.68
CA THR A 497 24.40 -15.51 -31.35
C THR A 497 24.57 -14.78 -30.01
N PRO A 498 25.63 -15.09 -29.21
CA PRO A 498 25.89 -14.39 -27.96
C PRO A 498 26.05 -12.87 -28.14
N GLU A 499 26.63 -12.45 -29.24
CA GLU A 499 26.83 -11.04 -29.61
C GLU A 499 25.51 -10.27 -29.71
N VAL A 500 24.48 -10.88 -30.30
CA VAL A 500 23.13 -10.29 -30.40
C VAL A 500 22.52 -10.06 -29.01
N LEU A 501 22.82 -10.94 -28.05
CA LEU A 501 22.33 -10.82 -26.68
C LEU A 501 23.14 -9.82 -25.86
N VAL A 502 24.45 -9.68 -26.09
CA VAL A 502 25.25 -8.62 -25.46
C VAL A 502 24.80 -7.25 -25.96
N LEU A 503 24.61 -7.11 -27.28
CA LEU A 503 24.08 -5.89 -27.88
C LEU A 503 22.72 -5.51 -27.29
N ARG A 504 21.88 -6.51 -27.00
CA ARG A 504 20.58 -6.29 -26.35
C ARG A 504 20.72 -5.65 -24.96
N LEU A 505 21.74 -6.02 -24.20
CA LEU A 505 22.03 -5.42 -22.91
C LEU A 505 22.50 -3.97 -23.07
N GLU A 506 23.43 -3.73 -24.00
CA GLU A 506 23.96 -2.38 -24.32
C GLU A 506 22.85 -1.41 -24.73
N GLU A 507 21.98 -1.81 -25.68
CA GLU A 507 20.83 -1.02 -26.12
C GLU A 507 19.86 -0.73 -24.98
N THR A 508 19.62 -1.71 -24.10
CA THR A 508 18.75 -1.53 -22.93
C THR A 508 19.34 -0.53 -21.95
N MET A 509 20.67 -0.58 -21.71
CA MET A 509 21.37 0.37 -20.86
C MET A 509 21.31 1.79 -21.45
N ILE A 510 21.56 1.95 -22.75
CA ILE A 510 21.48 3.25 -23.44
C ILE A 510 20.08 3.83 -23.33
N GLY A 511 19.04 3.03 -23.61
CA GLY A 511 17.66 3.48 -23.48
C GLY A 511 17.29 3.88 -22.05
N ALA A 512 17.74 3.12 -21.06
CA ALA A 512 17.47 3.40 -19.64
C ALA A 512 18.18 4.69 -19.20
N PHE A 513 19.42 4.89 -19.66
CA PHE A 513 20.20 6.09 -19.39
C PHE A 513 19.60 7.33 -20.07
N ALA A 514 19.27 7.24 -21.37
CA ALA A 514 18.63 8.31 -22.12
C ALA A 514 17.27 8.71 -21.52
N GLY A 515 16.44 7.74 -21.14
CA GLY A 515 15.19 7.99 -20.44
C GLY A 515 15.40 8.62 -19.05
N GLY A 516 16.43 8.18 -18.32
CA GLY A 516 16.84 8.76 -17.04
C GLY A 516 17.28 10.23 -17.17
N ILE A 517 18.12 10.55 -18.15
CA ILE A 517 18.55 11.92 -18.47
C ILE A 517 17.33 12.79 -18.75
N ALA A 518 16.44 12.34 -19.63
CA ALA A 518 15.25 13.11 -19.98
C ALA A 518 14.35 13.34 -18.74
N ALA A 519 14.18 12.33 -17.89
CA ALA A 519 13.39 12.49 -16.66
C ALA A 519 14.02 13.44 -15.63
N VAL A 520 15.34 13.51 -15.56
CA VAL A 520 16.07 14.36 -14.59
C VAL A 520 16.21 15.79 -15.08
N LEU A 521 16.51 16.00 -16.36
CA LEU A 521 16.87 17.31 -16.93
C LEU A 521 15.69 18.02 -17.63
N VAL A 522 14.77 17.28 -18.25
CA VAL A 522 13.70 17.89 -19.08
C VAL A 522 12.42 18.08 -18.26
N LEU A 523 11.99 19.33 -18.09
CA LEU A 523 10.75 19.73 -17.40
C LEU A 523 10.48 18.90 -16.13
N PRO A 524 11.39 18.85 -15.17
CA PRO A 524 11.47 17.67 -14.34
C PRO A 524 10.39 17.73 -13.22
N THR A 525 9.62 16.66 -12.98
CA THR A 525 8.53 16.64 -11.97
C THR A 525 9.10 16.53 -10.55
N LYS A 526 8.88 17.53 -9.69
CA LYS A 526 9.43 17.47 -8.33
C LYS A 526 8.64 16.42 -7.53
N THR A 527 9.21 15.23 -7.29
CA THR A 527 8.60 14.16 -6.48
C THR A 527 8.12 14.70 -5.12
N ARG A 528 8.88 15.64 -4.53
CA ARG A 528 8.53 16.31 -3.27
C ARG A 528 7.28 17.20 -3.35
N ALA A 529 7.01 17.80 -4.51
CA ALA A 529 5.81 18.64 -4.69
C ALA A 529 4.55 17.76 -4.77
N LEU A 530 4.62 16.65 -5.51
CA LEU A 530 3.54 15.65 -5.56
C LEU A 530 3.24 15.06 -4.18
N ILE A 531 4.29 14.66 -3.44
CA ILE A 531 4.11 14.13 -2.08
C ILE A 531 3.49 15.18 -1.14
N LYS A 532 3.87 16.45 -1.25
CA LYS A 532 3.26 17.53 -0.46
C LYS A 532 1.78 17.71 -0.82
N GLU A 533 1.44 17.72 -2.11
CA GLU A 533 0.06 17.82 -2.59
C GLU A 533 -0.79 16.64 -2.08
N ASP A 534 -0.27 15.43 -2.17
CA ASP A 534 -0.95 14.22 -1.70
C ASP A 534 -1.10 14.21 -0.16
N ILE A 535 -0.09 14.66 0.61
CA ILE A 535 -0.20 14.83 2.07
C ILE A 535 -1.30 15.84 2.40
N ALA A 536 -1.31 17.02 1.75
CA ALA A 536 -2.33 18.03 1.98
C ALA A 536 -3.74 17.50 1.66
N ALA A 537 -3.88 16.71 0.59
CA ALA A 537 -5.15 16.09 0.22
C ALA A 537 -5.66 15.10 1.28
N VAL A 538 -4.78 14.29 1.89
CA VAL A 538 -5.14 13.39 2.99
C VAL A 538 -5.55 14.18 4.24
N LEU A 539 -4.77 15.21 4.61
CA LEU A 539 -5.08 16.05 5.78
C LEU A 539 -6.41 16.80 5.61
N GLU A 540 -6.69 17.29 4.40
CA GLU A 540 -7.96 17.96 4.09
C GLU A 540 -9.14 16.98 4.13
N ALA A 541 -8.93 15.73 3.72
CA ALA A 541 -9.96 14.69 3.85
C ALA A 541 -10.25 14.37 5.33
N LEU A 542 -9.20 14.25 6.16
CA LEU A 542 -9.34 14.09 7.62
C LEU A 542 -10.05 15.29 8.26
N ARG A 543 -9.75 16.52 7.79
CA ARG A 543 -10.35 17.75 8.31
C ARG A 543 -11.86 17.78 8.07
N ARG A 544 -12.31 17.43 6.86
CA ARG A 544 -13.73 17.31 6.51
C ARG A 544 -14.40 16.21 7.32
N PHE A 545 -13.77 15.05 7.38
CA PHE A 545 -14.27 13.91 8.15
C PHE A 545 -14.53 14.23 9.62
N ILE A 546 -13.61 14.90 10.30
CA ILE A 546 -13.77 15.25 11.71
C ILE A 546 -14.87 16.31 11.92
N SER A 547 -14.96 17.28 11.01
CA SER A 547 -16.04 18.28 11.01
C SER A 547 -17.41 17.62 10.88
N ASP A 548 -17.58 16.77 9.86
CA ASP A 548 -18.87 16.17 9.55
C ASP A 548 -19.25 15.07 10.56
N ALA A 549 -18.26 14.34 11.10
CA ALA A 549 -18.50 13.38 12.18
C ALA A 549 -19.01 14.06 13.45
N THR A 550 -18.61 15.30 13.70
CA THR A 550 -19.11 16.09 14.84
C THR A 550 -20.57 16.47 14.63
N GLY A 551 -20.95 16.90 13.42
CA GLY A 551 -22.33 17.20 13.04
C GLY A 551 -23.25 15.98 13.15
N LEU A 552 -22.81 14.81 12.65
CA LEU A 552 -23.57 13.57 12.80
C LEU A 552 -23.79 13.19 14.28
N LEU A 553 -22.72 13.19 15.09
CA LEU A 553 -22.76 12.70 16.47
C LEU A 553 -23.50 13.63 17.43
N ARG A 554 -23.54 14.94 17.14
CA ARG A 554 -24.18 15.94 17.99
C ARG A 554 -25.54 16.39 17.45
N ASP A 555 -25.60 16.72 16.17
CA ASP A 555 -26.72 17.40 15.53
C ASP A 555 -27.56 16.46 14.62
N ALA A 556 -27.18 15.18 14.52
CA ALA A 556 -27.83 14.14 13.69
C ALA A 556 -27.86 14.48 12.18
N ASP A 557 -26.86 15.20 11.70
CA ASP A 557 -26.72 15.52 10.27
C ASP A 557 -26.61 14.25 9.41
N THR A 558 -27.32 14.20 8.29
CA THR A 558 -27.26 13.06 7.36
C THR A 558 -25.98 13.11 6.53
N VAL A 559 -24.91 12.48 7.02
CA VAL A 559 -23.62 12.36 6.32
C VAL A 559 -23.16 10.91 6.26
N ASP A 560 -22.70 10.48 5.09
CA ASP A 560 -22.06 9.18 4.92
C ASP A 560 -20.57 9.25 5.32
N LEU A 561 -20.31 9.04 6.62
CA LEU A 561 -18.94 8.99 7.15
C LEU A 561 -18.13 7.81 6.62
N ILE A 562 -18.79 6.72 6.21
CA ILE A 562 -18.08 5.54 5.69
C ILE A 562 -17.43 5.90 4.36
N ASP A 563 -18.14 6.56 3.46
CA ASP A 563 -17.59 7.03 2.19
C ASP A 563 -16.47 8.07 2.36
N GLN A 564 -16.57 8.96 3.34
CA GLN A 564 -15.48 9.89 3.65
C GLN A 564 -14.22 9.18 4.20
N SER A 565 -14.39 8.19 5.08
CA SER A 565 -13.28 7.37 5.59
C SER A 565 -12.54 6.64 4.45
N ARG A 566 -13.27 6.21 3.41
CA ARG A 566 -12.71 5.60 2.21
C ARG A 566 -11.99 6.61 1.32
N GLU A 567 -12.49 7.84 1.20
CA GLU A 567 -11.78 8.90 0.48
C GLU A 567 -10.41 9.17 1.11
N ILE A 568 -10.33 9.15 2.45
CA ILE A 568 -9.07 9.24 3.20
C ILE A 568 -8.14 8.06 2.83
N ASP A 569 -8.64 6.83 2.87
CA ASP A 569 -7.86 5.62 2.54
C ASP A 569 -7.34 5.65 1.09
N LYS A 570 -8.17 6.06 0.14
CA LYS A 570 -7.79 6.18 -1.27
C LYS A 570 -6.67 7.21 -1.46
N LYS A 571 -6.80 8.39 -0.86
CA LYS A 571 -5.75 9.43 -0.92
C LYS A 571 -4.48 8.97 -0.22
N LEU A 572 -4.59 8.24 0.89
CA LEU A 572 -3.44 7.66 1.58
C LEU A 572 -2.75 6.57 0.74
N ALA A 573 -3.51 5.75 0.01
CA ALA A 573 -2.97 4.76 -0.92
C ALA A 573 -2.24 5.43 -2.10
N ASP A 574 -2.81 6.51 -2.65
CA ASP A 574 -2.17 7.33 -3.68
C ASP A 574 -0.88 7.96 -3.16
N LEU A 575 -0.88 8.51 -1.94
CA LEU A 575 0.32 9.03 -1.26
C LEU A 575 1.38 7.95 -1.06
N ARG A 576 1.02 6.75 -0.58
CA ARG A 576 1.97 5.62 -0.41
C ARG A 576 2.61 5.23 -1.73
N LYS A 577 1.82 5.21 -2.81
CA LYS A 577 2.29 4.92 -4.17
C LYS A 577 3.23 6.01 -4.68
N ALA A 578 2.92 7.28 -4.44
CA ALA A 578 3.80 8.40 -4.77
C ALA A 578 5.11 8.39 -3.97
N ALA A 579 5.06 7.93 -2.71
CA ALA A 579 6.19 7.83 -1.79
C ALA A 579 7.06 6.57 -1.99
N GLU A 580 6.59 5.55 -2.73
CA GLU A 580 7.32 4.28 -2.96
C GLU A 580 8.78 4.49 -3.42
N PRO A 581 9.08 5.37 -4.39
CA PRO A 581 10.47 5.56 -4.88
C PRO A 581 11.41 6.14 -3.82
N MET A 582 10.89 6.90 -2.85
CA MET A 582 11.67 7.49 -1.75
C MET A 582 11.80 6.54 -0.56
N THR A 583 10.87 5.59 -0.41
CA THR A 583 10.88 4.61 0.69
C THR A 583 11.54 3.27 0.32
N HIS A 584 11.83 3.04 -0.97
CA HIS A 584 12.49 1.83 -1.46
C HIS A 584 13.92 1.67 -0.90
N VAL A 585 14.36 0.42 -0.69
CA VAL A 585 15.69 0.09 -0.10
C VAL A 585 16.85 0.65 -0.94
N ILE A 586 16.66 0.73 -2.26
CA ILE A 586 17.66 1.20 -3.24
C ILE A 586 17.60 2.73 -3.40
N SER A 587 16.69 3.45 -2.71
CA SER A 587 16.58 4.90 -2.85
C SER A 587 17.85 5.59 -2.32
N PRO A 588 18.41 6.57 -3.06
CA PRO A 588 19.59 7.31 -2.61
C PRO A 588 19.34 8.18 -1.37
N TYR A 589 18.08 8.41 -0.98
CA TYR A 589 17.67 9.30 0.13
C TYR A 589 17.53 8.55 1.47
N ARG A 590 18.62 7.98 2.00
CA ARG A 590 18.58 7.15 3.23
C ARG A 590 18.02 7.87 4.47
N ASN A 591 18.38 9.13 4.71
CA ASN A 591 17.94 9.87 5.91
C ASN A 591 16.45 10.23 5.87
N GLN A 592 15.90 10.56 4.69
CA GLN A 592 14.49 10.93 4.54
C GLN A 592 13.53 9.72 4.58
N ARG A 593 14.09 8.51 4.47
CA ARG A 593 13.33 7.26 4.45
C ARG A 593 12.70 6.92 5.80
N SER A 594 13.37 7.23 6.92
CA SER A 594 12.80 7.01 8.27
C SER A 594 11.67 7.99 8.54
N GLU A 595 11.88 9.28 8.29
CA GLU A 595 10.89 10.34 8.48
C GLU A 595 9.62 10.10 7.66
N LEU A 596 9.76 9.81 6.36
CA LEU A 596 8.60 9.57 5.50
C LEU A 596 7.86 8.28 5.88
N ARG A 597 8.56 7.23 6.33
CA ARG A 597 7.91 6.02 6.86
C ARG A 597 7.14 6.30 8.15
N HIS A 598 7.70 7.13 9.02
CA HIS A 598 7.04 7.55 10.26
C HIS A 598 5.78 8.36 9.96
N LEU A 599 5.87 9.35 9.07
CA LEU A 599 4.72 10.14 8.61
C LEU A 599 3.62 9.26 8.00
N LEU A 600 3.97 8.32 7.12
CA LEU A 600 3.00 7.37 6.53
C LEU A 600 2.37 6.44 7.58
N ALA A 601 3.08 6.13 8.66
CA ALA A 601 2.56 5.33 9.76
C ALA A 601 1.59 6.13 10.64
N LEU A 602 1.89 7.42 10.91
CA LEU A 602 0.98 8.33 11.62
C LEU A 602 -0.31 8.53 10.82
N LEU A 603 -0.21 8.92 9.54
CA LEU A 603 -1.39 9.06 8.67
C LEU A 603 -2.18 7.75 8.52
N GLY A 604 -1.49 6.61 8.46
CA GLY A 604 -2.15 5.30 8.45
C GLY A 604 -2.91 5.01 9.73
N SER A 605 -2.38 5.42 10.87
CA SER A 605 -3.07 5.28 12.16
C SER A 605 -4.26 6.24 12.25
N SER A 606 -4.14 7.46 11.72
CA SER A 606 -5.26 8.41 11.65
C SER A 606 -6.39 7.89 10.76
N ALA A 607 -6.07 7.33 9.60
CA ALA A 607 -7.06 6.70 8.73
C ALA A 607 -7.77 5.52 9.40
N TYR A 608 -7.04 4.70 10.17
CA TYR A 608 -7.63 3.63 10.98
C TYR A 608 -8.64 4.14 12.01
N TYR A 609 -8.29 5.17 12.79
CA TYR A 609 -9.21 5.72 13.78
C TYR A 609 -10.39 6.45 13.14
N ALA A 610 -10.21 7.06 11.96
CA ALA A 610 -11.31 7.58 11.17
C ALA A 610 -12.28 6.46 10.73
N ARG A 611 -11.76 5.33 10.23
CA ARG A 611 -12.58 4.17 9.85
C ARG A 611 -13.29 3.56 11.06
N SER A 612 -12.59 3.43 12.20
CA SER A 612 -13.18 2.97 13.45
C SER A 612 -14.26 3.93 13.96
N LEU A 613 -14.11 5.23 13.77
CA LEU A 613 -15.14 6.21 14.10
C LEU A 613 -16.36 6.04 13.20
N ALA A 614 -16.16 6.02 11.87
CA ALA A 614 -17.23 5.90 10.88
C ALA A 614 -18.07 4.62 11.09
N ALA A 615 -17.43 3.49 11.38
CA ALA A 615 -18.12 2.22 11.56
C ALA A 615 -18.96 2.12 12.85
N ASN A 616 -18.73 2.99 13.83
CA ASN A 616 -19.44 2.97 15.11
C ASN A 616 -20.27 4.25 15.35
N ALA A 617 -20.27 5.20 14.42
CA ALA A 617 -20.94 6.48 14.59
C ALA A 617 -22.45 6.34 14.36
N GLU A 618 -23.23 6.76 15.35
CA GLU A 618 -24.70 6.81 15.27
C GLU A 618 -25.18 8.26 15.41
N PRO A 619 -26.25 8.66 14.70
CA PRO A 619 -26.80 10.01 14.79
C PRO A 619 -27.16 10.39 16.23
N ALA A 620 -26.76 11.59 16.67
CA ALA A 620 -27.05 12.12 18.01
C ALA A 620 -26.55 11.30 19.22
N LEU A 621 -25.66 10.31 19.02
CA LEU A 621 -25.12 9.48 20.10
C LEU A 621 -24.38 10.29 21.19
N LEU A 622 -23.82 11.45 20.86
CA LEU A 622 -23.13 12.35 21.78
C LEU A 622 -23.79 13.73 21.85
N ALA A 623 -25.10 13.83 21.60
CA ALA A 623 -25.84 15.10 21.58
C ALA A 623 -25.70 15.93 22.86
N SER A 624 -25.46 15.28 24.02
CA SER A 624 -25.33 15.94 25.32
C SER A 624 -23.89 16.29 25.73
N ASP A 625 -22.88 15.99 24.89
CA ASP A 625 -21.48 16.28 25.22
C ASP A 625 -21.00 17.63 24.65
N ASP A 626 -20.88 18.62 25.53
CA ASP A 626 -20.39 19.97 25.19
C ASP A 626 -18.88 20.05 24.93
N ARG A 627 -18.12 18.98 25.20
CA ARG A 627 -16.68 18.92 24.97
C ARG A 627 -16.35 18.51 23.54
N LEU A 628 -17.23 17.75 22.89
CA LEU A 628 -17.01 17.22 21.55
C LEU A 628 -16.76 18.35 20.51
N PRO A 629 -17.56 19.43 20.43
CA PRO A 629 -17.30 20.51 19.48
C PRO A 629 -16.00 21.26 19.75
N ARG A 630 -15.60 21.40 21.02
CA ARG A 630 -14.35 22.08 21.39
C ARG A 630 -13.14 21.26 20.92
N THR A 631 -13.16 19.96 21.18
CA THR A 631 -12.10 19.03 20.78
C THR A 631 -12.03 18.93 19.25
N SER A 632 -13.18 18.77 18.59
CA SER A 632 -13.27 18.75 17.13
C SER A 632 -12.74 20.05 16.49
N SER A 633 -13.15 21.21 17.01
CA SER A 633 -12.68 22.51 16.51
C SER A 633 -11.17 22.66 16.63
N ARG A 634 -10.59 22.22 17.76
CA ARG A 634 -9.12 22.17 17.97
C ARG A 634 -8.45 21.30 16.91
N ILE A 635 -8.96 20.09 16.71
CA ILE A 635 -8.40 19.15 15.73
C ILE A 635 -8.49 19.71 14.30
N VAL A 636 -9.64 20.28 13.91
CA VAL A 636 -9.86 20.90 12.60
C VAL A 636 -8.92 22.09 12.37
N GLU A 637 -8.68 22.90 13.40
CA GLU A 637 -7.72 24.00 13.34
C GLU A 637 -6.28 23.50 13.20
N ASN A 638 -5.88 22.51 13.99
CA ASN A 638 -4.57 21.86 13.91
C ASN A 638 -4.32 21.27 12.51
N LEU A 639 -5.30 20.59 11.92
CA LEU A 639 -5.24 20.09 10.54
C LEU A 639 -5.08 21.25 9.53
N GLY A 640 -5.80 22.36 9.73
CA GLY A 640 -5.64 23.57 8.92
C GLY A 640 -4.21 24.13 8.95
N ARG A 641 -3.58 24.15 10.13
CA ARG A 641 -2.17 24.57 10.31
C ARG A 641 -1.20 23.60 9.61
N LEU A 642 -1.41 22.30 9.72
CA LEU A 642 -0.60 21.28 9.03
C LEU A 642 -0.71 21.41 7.50
N ILE A 643 -1.92 21.64 6.97
CA ILE A 643 -2.15 21.85 5.53
C ILE A 643 -1.39 23.09 5.03
N ALA A 644 -1.46 24.20 5.78
CA ALA A 644 -0.75 25.44 5.46
C ALA A 644 0.78 25.24 5.44
N ALA A 645 1.33 24.52 6.43
CA ALA A 645 2.76 24.20 6.51
C ALA A 645 3.24 23.33 5.34
N VAL A 646 2.43 22.36 4.92
CA VAL A 646 2.72 21.51 3.75
C VAL A 646 2.75 22.35 2.46
N GLY A 647 1.79 23.26 2.32
CA GLY A 647 1.63 24.20 1.19
C GLY A 647 2.71 25.28 1.09
N GLY A 648 3.50 25.51 2.15
CA GLY A 648 4.57 26.52 2.19
C GLY A 648 4.05 27.95 2.37
N ALA A 649 2.84 28.12 2.92
CA ALA A 649 2.37 29.42 3.37
C ALA A 649 3.10 29.78 4.67
N ASP A 650 4.00 30.76 4.61
CA ASP A 650 4.62 31.37 5.79
C ASP A 650 3.55 32.21 6.52
N GLY A 651 2.79 31.54 7.38
CA GLY A 651 1.94 32.18 8.37
C GLY A 651 2.60 32.10 9.74
N ASP A 652 2.46 33.15 10.53
CA ASP A 652 3.02 33.39 11.88
C ASP A 652 2.59 32.37 12.97
N ARG A 653 2.00 31.23 12.59
CA ARG A 653 1.46 30.21 13.50
C ARG A 653 2.12 28.86 13.23
N LYS A 654 3.31 28.67 13.80
CA LYS A 654 4.12 27.43 13.66
C LYS A 654 3.81 26.36 14.72
N GLN A 655 2.82 26.59 15.58
CA GLN A 655 2.50 25.70 16.70
C GLN A 655 1.19 24.97 16.50
N VAL A 656 1.18 23.69 16.82
CA VAL A 656 -0.03 22.86 16.97
C VAL A 656 -0.40 22.86 18.46
N VAL A 657 -1.70 22.91 18.78
CA VAL A 657 -2.17 22.98 20.17
C VAL A 657 -2.63 21.59 20.61
N ALA A 658 -1.93 20.99 21.56
CA ALA A 658 -2.43 19.82 22.29
C ALA A 658 -3.55 20.25 23.24
N GLY A 659 -4.46 19.36 23.60
CA GLY A 659 -5.31 19.64 24.75
C GLY A 659 -5.91 18.42 25.38
N ASP A 660 -6.77 18.65 26.37
CA ASP A 660 -7.24 17.59 27.27
C ASP A 660 -7.99 16.49 26.51
N ALA A 661 -7.72 15.24 26.89
CA ALA A 661 -8.39 14.06 26.35
C ALA A 661 -9.85 14.02 26.81
N LEU A 662 -10.79 13.77 25.89
CA LEU A 662 -12.21 13.55 26.15
C LEU A 662 -12.42 12.44 27.19
N SER A 663 -11.62 11.37 27.11
CA SER A 663 -11.67 10.21 28.02
C SER A 663 -11.19 10.48 29.45
N SER A 664 -10.34 11.49 29.68
CA SER A 664 -9.74 11.77 30.99
C SER A 664 -10.72 12.32 32.04
N HIS A 665 -11.90 12.79 31.59
CA HIS A 665 -12.89 13.45 32.45
C HIS A 665 -14.25 12.77 32.45
N VAL A 666 -14.31 11.49 32.07
CA VAL A 666 -15.46 10.63 32.37
C VAL A 666 -15.38 10.31 33.87
N ARG A 667 -16.13 11.05 34.70
CA ARG A 667 -16.36 10.59 36.08
C ARG A 667 -17.00 9.21 35.98
N PRO A 668 -16.44 8.15 36.59
CA PRO A 668 -17.06 6.85 36.61
C PRO A 668 -18.31 6.93 37.50
N ARG A 669 -19.47 7.23 36.90
CA ARG A 669 -20.72 6.75 37.47
C ARG A 669 -20.87 5.31 37.00
N HIS A 670 -20.68 4.40 37.96
CA HIS A 670 -20.80 2.95 37.87
C HIS A 670 -19.55 2.20 37.39
N LEU A 671 -18.66 1.94 38.35
CA LEU A 671 -18.08 0.59 38.51
C LEU A 671 -19.24 -0.37 38.80
N ALA A 672 -19.97 -0.76 37.76
CA ALA A 672 -20.79 -1.96 37.73
C ALA A 672 -20.66 -2.49 36.31
N GLU A 673 -20.01 -3.64 36.18
CA GLU A 673 -20.02 -4.44 34.96
C GLU A 673 -21.48 -4.68 34.57
N GLY A 674 -21.91 -4.04 33.48
CA GLY A 674 -23.32 -4.07 33.03
C GLY A 674 -23.86 -2.78 32.38
N GLY A 675 -23.01 -1.88 31.87
CA GLY A 675 -23.49 -0.70 31.14
C GLY A 675 -24.21 -1.07 29.84
N GLU A 676 -25.24 -0.30 29.48
CA GLU A 676 -25.99 -0.45 28.22
C GLU A 676 -25.04 -0.37 27.00
N PRO A 677 -25.35 -1.07 25.88
CA PRO A 677 -24.49 -1.12 24.69
C PRO A 677 -23.98 0.25 24.21
N ASP A 678 -24.84 1.27 24.29
CA ASP A 678 -24.56 2.65 23.84
C ASP A 678 -23.38 3.30 24.60
N ASP A 679 -23.21 3.00 25.89
CA ASP A 679 -22.11 3.56 26.71
C ASP A 679 -20.73 3.02 26.29
N ALA A 680 -20.68 1.77 25.82
CA ALA A 680 -19.44 1.17 25.33
C ALA A 680 -19.05 1.73 23.95
N VAL A 681 -20.03 1.95 23.08
CA VAL A 681 -19.85 2.56 21.76
C VAL A 681 -19.41 4.03 21.92
N ALA A 682 -20.10 4.81 22.76
CA ALA A 682 -19.73 6.19 23.07
C ALA A 682 -18.29 6.32 23.59
N ARG A 683 -17.85 5.45 24.51
CA ARG A 683 -16.45 5.42 24.98
C ARG A 683 -15.44 5.12 23.87
N ARG A 684 -15.77 4.20 22.95
CA ARG A 684 -14.90 3.84 21.82
C ARG A 684 -14.78 5.02 20.84
N ILE A 685 -15.87 5.76 20.62
CA ILE A 685 -15.90 6.97 19.79
C ILE A 685 -15.03 8.06 20.42
N MET A 686 -15.24 8.37 21.71
CA MET A 686 -14.43 9.37 22.43
C MET A 686 -12.94 9.03 22.40
N ALA A 687 -12.59 7.76 22.63
CA ALA A 687 -11.19 7.30 22.53
C ALA A 687 -10.62 7.41 21.11
N SER A 688 -11.45 7.26 20.07
CA SER A 688 -11.03 7.45 18.68
C SER A 688 -10.73 8.93 18.37
N PHE A 689 -11.52 9.87 18.90
CA PHE A 689 -11.23 11.30 18.83
C PHE A 689 -9.92 11.66 19.57
N ASP A 690 -9.72 11.13 20.78
CA ASP A 690 -8.49 11.35 21.55
C ASP A 690 -7.26 10.85 20.78
N HIS A 691 -7.33 9.65 20.21
CA HIS A 691 -6.23 9.09 19.43
C HIS A 691 -6.00 9.83 18.11
N LEU A 692 -7.06 10.36 17.47
CA LEU A 692 -6.92 11.23 16.30
C LEU A 692 -6.20 12.52 16.66
N ASP A 693 -6.56 13.16 17.77
CA ASP A 693 -5.90 14.39 18.23
C ASP A 693 -4.41 14.16 18.52
N GLU A 694 -4.07 13.11 19.29
CA GLU A 694 -2.68 12.73 19.57
C GLU A 694 -1.86 12.51 18.29
N LEU A 695 -2.43 11.81 17.31
CA LEU A 695 -1.76 11.53 16.03
C LEU A 695 -1.59 12.80 15.19
N ILE A 696 -2.56 13.71 15.22
CA ILE A 696 -2.51 14.98 14.49
C ILE A 696 -1.46 15.91 15.09
N VAL A 697 -1.35 15.94 16.42
CA VAL A 697 -0.25 16.63 17.11
C VAL A 697 1.10 16.00 16.75
N ALA A 698 1.21 14.67 16.75
CA ALA A 698 2.43 13.96 16.38
C ALA A 698 2.87 14.21 14.93
N LEU A 699 1.97 14.61 14.03
CA LEU A 699 2.27 14.99 12.64
C LEU A 699 2.96 16.35 12.51
N ALA A 700 2.96 17.20 13.55
CA ALA A 700 3.58 18.53 13.54
C ALA A 700 5.08 18.45 13.22
N ARG A 701 5.81 17.63 13.99
CA ARG A 701 7.27 17.53 13.89
C ARG A 701 7.76 17.00 12.53
N PRO A 702 7.22 15.91 11.97
CA PRO A 702 7.56 15.46 10.62
C PRO A 702 7.26 16.49 9.51
N LEU A 703 6.32 17.41 9.75
CA LEU A 703 5.94 18.46 8.81
C LEU A 703 6.65 19.79 9.04
N GLY A 704 7.55 19.87 10.04
CA GLY A 704 8.36 21.05 10.34
C GLY A 704 7.66 22.11 11.19
N LEU A 705 6.60 21.73 11.91
CA LEU A 705 5.95 22.54 12.93
C LEU A 705 6.43 22.12 14.32
N SER A 706 6.52 23.08 15.23
CA SER A 706 6.75 22.84 16.66
C SER A 706 5.43 22.47 17.35
N ASP A 707 5.46 21.59 18.33
CA ASP A 707 4.32 21.39 19.24
C ASP A 707 4.36 22.49 20.32
N ASP A 708 3.26 22.75 21.03
CA ASP A 708 3.20 23.72 22.14
C ASP A 708 4.22 23.41 23.25
N THR A 709 4.64 22.14 23.34
CA THR A 709 5.71 21.64 24.22
C THR A 709 7.13 22.02 23.78
N ASP A 710 7.32 22.50 22.55
CA ASP A 710 8.61 22.95 21.99
C ASP A 710 8.77 24.49 22.01
N THR A 711 7.89 25.22 22.72
CA THR A 711 8.15 26.63 23.02
C THR A 711 9.45 26.71 23.81
N GLU A 712 10.52 27.19 23.18
CA GLU A 712 11.70 27.68 23.90
C GLU A 712 11.19 28.56 25.03
N PRO A 713 11.55 28.29 26.29
CA PRO A 713 11.02 29.07 27.40
C PRO A 713 11.42 30.51 27.14
N SER A 714 10.43 31.35 26.83
CA SER A 714 10.59 32.79 26.84
C SER A 714 11.17 33.14 28.20
N ASP A 715 12.36 33.73 28.19
CA ASP A 715 13.04 34.33 29.32
C ASP A 715 12.11 35.35 30.00
N GLU A 716 11.22 34.87 30.89
CA GLU A 716 10.54 35.62 31.97
C GLU A 716 9.43 34.75 32.60
N VAL A 717 9.82 33.67 33.29
CA VAL A 717 9.02 33.17 34.44
C VAL A 717 10.01 32.65 35.48
N ASP A 718 9.94 33.21 36.69
CA ASP A 718 10.73 32.82 37.86
C ASP A 718 10.86 31.29 37.98
N ALA A 719 12.11 30.80 37.83
CA ALA A 719 12.46 29.40 37.88
C ALA A 719 12.17 28.79 39.26
N VAL A 720 10.98 28.21 39.43
CA VAL A 720 10.76 27.20 40.47
C VAL A 720 11.41 25.90 39.97
N THR A 721 12.74 25.83 40.07
CA THR A 721 13.46 24.57 39.88
C THR A 721 12.97 23.56 40.92
N SER A 722 12.40 22.45 40.45
CA SER A 722 12.07 21.34 41.35
C SER A 722 13.38 20.72 41.84
N ARG A 723 13.44 20.31 43.11
CA ARG A 723 14.69 19.83 43.71
C ARG A 723 14.48 18.47 44.34
N LEU A 724 15.32 17.51 44.00
CA LEU A 724 15.39 16.23 44.69
C LEU A 724 16.48 16.33 45.77
N LEU A 725 16.05 16.16 47.02
CA LEU A 725 16.89 16.12 48.20
C LEU A 725 16.86 14.70 48.77
N GLY A 726 17.87 14.32 49.54
CA GLY A 726 17.88 13.03 50.21
C GLY A 726 19.20 12.72 50.84
N GLN A 727 19.29 11.56 51.49
CA GLN A 727 20.50 11.04 52.08
C GLN A 727 20.79 9.64 51.53
N VAL A 728 22.06 9.38 51.19
CA VAL A 728 22.55 8.03 50.87
C VAL A 728 23.13 7.42 52.14
N ARG A 729 22.63 6.24 52.50
CA ARG A 729 23.05 5.51 53.70
C ARG A 729 23.42 4.07 53.35
N ASP A 730 24.28 3.50 54.17
CA ASP A 730 24.53 2.06 54.21
C ASP A 730 23.40 1.34 54.96
N ALA A 731 23.31 0.02 54.81
CA ALA A 731 22.41 -0.87 55.54
C ALA A 731 22.59 -0.80 57.07
N ASP A 732 23.76 -0.38 57.57
CA ASP A 732 24.02 -0.12 58.99
C ASP A 732 23.58 1.30 59.44
N GLY A 733 23.07 2.11 58.53
CA GLY A 733 22.57 3.46 58.76
C GLY A 733 23.63 4.58 58.70
N SER A 734 24.90 4.25 58.45
CA SER A 734 25.98 5.23 58.29
C SER A 734 25.86 6.01 56.96
N PRO A 735 26.21 7.31 56.92
CA PRO A 735 26.14 8.12 55.70
C PRO A 735 27.23 7.73 54.68
N LEU A 736 26.89 7.72 53.39
CA LEU A 736 27.81 7.38 52.30
C LEU A 736 28.12 8.58 51.41
N ALA A 737 29.31 9.14 51.58
CA ALA A 737 29.81 10.29 50.81
C ALA A 737 30.44 9.90 49.45
N ASP A 738 30.85 8.65 49.28
CA ASP A 738 31.53 8.16 48.07
C ASP A 738 30.55 7.64 46.98
N ALA A 739 29.25 7.79 47.20
CA ALA A 739 28.23 7.38 46.24
C ALA A 739 28.08 8.38 45.08
N ALA A 740 27.74 7.87 43.90
CA ALA A 740 27.34 8.67 42.74
C ALA A 740 25.85 8.46 42.49
N LEU A 741 25.08 9.55 42.51
CA LEU A 741 23.66 9.58 42.16
C LEU A 741 23.47 10.14 40.76
N THR A 742 22.70 9.43 39.93
CA THR A 742 22.35 9.84 38.58
C THR A 742 20.83 9.79 38.43
N LEU A 743 20.23 10.91 38.02
CA LEU A 743 18.81 11.00 37.74
C LEU A 743 18.57 10.88 36.22
N VAL A 744 17.68 10.00 35.80
CA VAL A 744 17.42 9.68 34.39
C VAL A 744 15.93 9.85 34.07
N ASP A 745 15.60 10.45 32.92
CA ASP A 745 14.22 10.63 32.47
C ASP A 745 13.62 9.35 31.85
N GLY A 746 12.31 9.36 31.58
CA GLY A 746 11.61 8.24 30.93
C GLY A 746 12.06 7.92 29.49
N LYS A 747 12.98 8.72 28.92
CA LYS A 747 13.62 8.50 27.60
C LYS A 747 15.06 7.97 27.74
N GLY A 748 15.55 7.72 28.95
CA GLY A 748 16.89 7.22 29.23
C GLY A 748 17.99 8.29 29.20
N ARG A 749 17.64 9.58 29.17
CA ARG A 749 18.61 10.68 29.20
C ARG A 749 18.90 11.09 30.63
N GLN A 750 20.18 11.26 30.96
CA GLN A 750 20.61 11.78 32.24
C GLN A 750 20.18 13.24 32.40
N VAL A 751 19.41 13.51 33.45
CA VAL A 751 18.83 14.82 33.81
C VAL A 751 19.72 15.56 34.79
N GLY A 752 20.36 14.82 35.70
CA GLY A 752 21.25 15.39 36.70
C GLY A 752 22.14 14.33 37.34
N ARG A 753 23.26 14.77 37.91
CA ARG A 753 24.15 13.91 38.70
C ARG A 753 24.62 14.66 39.93
N SER A 754 24.76 13.96 41.05
CA SER A 754 25.24 14.52 42.30
C SER A 754 26.09 13.50 43.05
N VAL A 755 27.00 14.01 43.88
CA VAL A 755 27.78 13.21 44.84
C VAL A 755 27.34 13.71 46.22
N PRO A 756 26.98 12.81 47.17
CA PRO A 756 26.60 13.23 48.51
C PRO A 756 27.74 13.95 49.24
N ALA A 757 27.38 14.85 50.16
CA ALA A 757 28.34 15.46 51.08
C ALA A 757 28.82 14.45 52.15
N ASP A 758 29.77 14.85 52.99
CA ASP A 758 30.34 14.00 54.06
C ASP A 758 29.28 13.47 55.05
N ASP A 759 28.14 14.16 55.18
CA ASP A 759 26.99 13.73 55.97
C ASP A 759 26.01 12.84 55.19
N GLY A 760 26.35 12.42 53.97
CA GLY A 760 25.56 11.57 53.08
C GLY A 760 24.42 12.30 52.36
N ARG A 761 24.25 13.62 52.52
CA ARG A 761 23.15 14.37 51.88
C ARG A 761 23.47 14.74 50.44
N PHE A 762 22.49 14.63 49.56
CA PHE A 762 22.60 15.04 48.17
C PHE A 762 21.48 16.00 47.75
N ARG A 763 21.78 16.74 46.68
CA ARG A 763 20.83 17.63 46.01
C ARG A 763 20.98 17.49 44.50
N ILE A 764 19.86 17.29 43.80
CA ILE A 764 19.78 17.28 42.33
C ILE A 764 18.71 18.28 41.91
N GLU A 765 19.06 19.20 41.01
CA GLU A 765 18.10 20.10 40.38
C GLU A 765 17.37 19.37 39.25
N VAL A 766 16.06 19.50 39.22
CA VAL A 766 15.18 18.82 38.28
C VAL A 766 14.47 19.88 37.44
N PRO A 767 14.69 19.89 36.11
CA PRO A 767 14.17 20.95 35.24
C PRO A 767 12.65 20.98 35.15
N GLN A 768 11.98 19.83 35.30
CA GLN A 768 10.53 19.70 35.18
C GLN A 768 9.99 18.69 36.21
N SER A 769 8.76 18.87 36.68
CA SER A 769 8.08 17.85 37.47
C SER A 769 7.79 16.61 36.63
N GLY A 770 8.01 15.41 37.16
CA GLY A 770 7.84 14.16 36.43
C GLY A 770 8.38 12.96 37.17
N THR A 771 8.21 11.77 36.61
CA THR A 771 8.75 10.53 37.16
C THR A 771 10.14 10.26 36.57
N TYR A 772 11.13 10.11 37.44
CA TYR A 772 12.53 9.91 37.09
C TYR A 772 13.06 8.63 37.72
N LEU A 773 14.07 8.02 37.08
CA LEU A 773 14.83 6.92 37.67
C LEU A 773 16.05 7.50 38.38
N LEU A 774 16.13 7.34 39.71
CA LEU A 774 17.29 7.68 40.51
C LEU A 774 18.17 6.44 40.68
N ILE A 775 19.38 6.50 40.12
CA ILE A 775 20.38 5.45 40.24
C ILE A 775 21.45 5.91 41.23
N ALA A 776 21.66 5.15 42.30
CA ALA A 776 22.75 5.37 43.24
C ALA A 776 23.75 4.20 43.16
N SER A 777 25.03 4.50 43.13
CA SER A 777 26.11 3.51 43.08
C SER A 777 27.28 3.97 43.95
N SER A 778 27.90 3.07 44.69
CA SER A 778 29.12 3.33 45.47
C SER A 778 30.02 2.09 45.36
N PRO A 779 31.36 2.23 45.34
CA PRO A 779 32.27 1.09 45.22
C PRO A 779 32.05 0.02 46.30
N GLY A 780 31.93 -1.26 45.90
CA GLY A 780 31.73 -2.38 46.83
C GLY A 780 30.30 -2.56 47.37
N ARG A 781 29.30 -1.90 46.75
CA ARG A 781 27.88 -1.97 47.11
C ARG A 781 27.01 -2.26 45.90
N HIS A 782 25.88 -2.93 46.10
CA HIS A 782 24.91 -3.14 45.04
C HIS A 782 24.28 -1.80 44.60
N PRO A 783 24.30 -1.45 43.29
CA PRO A 783 23.67 -0.23 42.82
C PRO A 783 22.15 -0.34 42.99
N SER A 784 21.54 0.75 43.45
CA SER A 784 20.09 0.86 43.63
C SER A 784 19.50 1.75 42.55
N ALA A 785 18.33 1.39 42.02
CA ALA A 785 17.63 2.12 40.97
C ALA A 785 16.14 2.24 41.33
N ASP A 786 15.74 3.43 41.77
CA ASP A 786 14.39 3.71 42.28
C ASP A 786 13.65 4.72 41.39
N LEU A 787 12.38 4.44 41.10
CA LEU A 787 11.50 5.42 40.45
C LEU A 787 11.02 6.46 41.46
N VAL A 788 11.27 7.75 41.17
CA VAL A 788 10.94 8.89 42.01
C VAL A 788 10.07 9.88 41.23
N THR A 789 8.87 10.14 41.75
CA THR A 789 7.98 11.19 41.21
C THR A 789 8.32 12.53 41.85
N VAL A 790 8.83 13.46 41.06
CA VAL A 790 9.22 14.80 41.49
C VAL A 790 8.08 15.78 41.13
N PRO A 791 7.33 16.32 42.10
CA PRO A 791 6.33 17.36 41.85
C PRO A 791 7.00 18.73 41.60
N ALA A 792 6.22 19.75 41.28
CA ALA A 792 6.70 21.14 41.21
C ALA A 792 7.04 21.66 42.62
N GLY A 793 8.25 21.37 43.10
CA GLY A 793 8.73 21.69 44.46
C GLY A 793 9.87 20.78 44.95
N PRO A 794 10.36 20.97 46.19
CA PRO A 794 11.36 20.08 46.77
C PRO A 794 10.73 18.75 47.20
N VAL A 795 11.32 17.63 46.78
CA VAL A 795 10.94 16.29 47.23
C VAL A 795 12.14 15.60 47.88
N THR A 796 11.90 14.87 48.96
CA THR A 796 12.95 14.14 49.69
C THR A 796 12.82 12.65 49.45
N LYS A 797 13.92 11.99 49.05
CA LYS A 797 14.00 10.54 48.88
C LYS A 797 15.37 10.05 49.32
N ASP A 798 15.38 9.25 50.39
CA ASP A 798 16.60 8.60 50.88
C ASP A 798 16.85 7.29 50.13
N VAL A 799 18.13 6.94 50.00
CA VAL A 799 18.59 5.74 49.30
C VAL A 799 19.48 4.92 50.21
N VAL A 800 19.18 3.64 50.34
CA VAL A 800 20.00 2.69 51.10
C VAL A 800 20.76 1.80 50.11
N LEU A 801 22.09 1.72 50.25
CA LEU A 801 22.95 0.87 49.43
C LEU A 801 23.48 -0.29 50.28
N GLU A 802 23.10 -1.51 49.92
CA GLU A 802 23.56 -2.71 50.60
C GLU A 802 24.98 -3.10 50.16
N ALA A 803 25.81 -3.53 51.11
CA ALA A 803 27.13 -4.07 50.82
C ALA A 803 27.03 -5.31 49.92
N GLU A 804 27.89 -5.37 48.91
CA GLU A 804 27.99 -6.51 48.01
C GLU A 804 28.50 -7.72 48.83
N ARG A 805 27.63 -8.71 49.09
CA ARG A 805 28.08 -9.95 49.72
C ARG A 805 28.89 -10.72 48.70
N ASP A 806 30.16 -11.02 49.01
CA ASP A 806 31.06 -11.85 48.21
C ASP A 806 30.32 -13.08 47.64
N ALA A 807 29.83 -12.97 46.41
CA ALA A 807 29.19 -14.06 45.69
C ALA A 807 30.26 -14.96 45.05
N TRP A 808 31.26 -15.35 45.84
CA TRP A 808 32.22 -16.42 45.55
C TRP A 808 32.65 -17.08 46.88
N ARG A 809 31.74 -17.86 47.47
CA ARG A 809 32.06 -19.09 48.21
C ARG A 809 31.01 -20.14 47.95
#